data_AF-A0A2E1ASU5-F1
#
_entry.id   AF-A0A2E1ASU5-F1
#
_cell.length_a   1.000
_cell.length_b   1.000
_cell.length_c   1.000
_cell.angle_alpha   90.00
_cell.angle_beta   90.00
_cell.angle_gamma   90.00
#
_symmetry.space_group_name_H-M   'P 1'
#
loop_
_entity.id
_entity.type
_entity.pdbx_description
1 polymer ?
#
loop_
_entity_poly.entity_id
_entity_poly.type
_entity_poly.pdbx_seq_one_letter_code
_entity_poly.pdbx_strand_id
1 'polypeptide(L)'
;MSNKQFTIIKMKNYQSLVSVILNIEKNLSWSQTYQSLLNKLFIVYCLLFTVLATAQIYPVQVTPQMVPPYSFKLSDYTTTTQEKLFVNLLLTDAQESGRQVRLKLFVEGPGIKFQSTDYVSGAMPIILNGGINNRLTNLDLQPYFNQNNLVGITPKQYGQQLPEGQYRFCFEVYDQFSGQRISNRSCANIFLILNDPPILNVPGRGDLVTAQNPQNIIFNWTPRHINAGAVQYEFTLKELWDTGMDPQAAFMASPPLYQTTKFANTLHYGPAQMQLLEGKTYAWQVRAFVSDGITTTSLFRNNGLSEIFHFTYRADCPPPRFVLSEAENAQTVKINWQMGQHLRYRVQYRKKGCGEDDWFGLWSRTNEATIRNLEAGTTYEFRVGGECTPNGGLAYSAIHEFTTPTEDEMAYYNCGIPPEVEIANQDPLLNLGVNEVFTAGDFPIVVQEISGNNGYFSGWGYITLPLLESIKEVVDVANVVTGGDVNVGKFTRIRVEFDNIKINTDYQLVEGMVETSYDPDWSGIVDVNEAIEDIKMTFEQLVEMLSNIGIDSTTRENIKKLTDMLVQQAQEELPQPIADKIQVATDKMNSAKEQYDSAMESGNQELANQAKEDFKAAQNDLKVAEKEKDDFIDAYASIIKEALKEIVRESDDNLDDGLTQYGEENMVVKGTGENLELTSTDLGQLSTALQPETYSTNEQDLTGHFEYERWMMLNFIATNLQTDEGTHELGNLLENEGEKLGVYIYNRLEEGAKKKDLITEVKELIIETITEKIALSTKLF
;
A
#
# COMPACT_ATOMS: atom_id res chain seq x y z
N MET A 1 -4.99 29.74 -35.12
CA MET A 1 -6.40 30.19 -35.15
C MET A 1 -6.68 30.90 -33.83
N SER A 2 -6.71 32.23 -33.86
CA SER A 2 -7.94 33.06 -33.79
C SER A 2 -8.55 33.07 -32.38
N ASN A 3 -8.33 34.08 -31.52
CA ASN A 3 -8.74 35.50 -31.57
C ASN A 3 -10.00 35.75 -30.71
N LYS A 4 -10.08 37.00 -30.21
CA LYS A 4 -11.19 37.72 -29.54
C LYS A 4 -11.37 37.52 -28.04
N GLN A 5 -11.72 38.53 -27.26
CA GLN A 5 -11.68 40.01 -27.32
C GLN A 5 -12.26 40.45 -25.97
N PHE A 6 -11.78 41.53 -25.35
CA PHE A 6 -12.68 42.53 -24.77
C PHE A 6 -11.97 43.89 -24.66
N THR A 7 -12.70 44.89 -25.16
CA THR A 7 -12.40 46.33 -25.31
C THR A 7 -12.62 47.04 -23.96
N ILE A 8 -12.01 48.20 -23.63
CA ILE A 8 -12.63 49.54 -23.84
C ILE A 8 -11.64 50.68 -23.42
N ILE A 9 -11.20 51.44 -24.42
CA ILE A 9 -11.33 52.92 -24.60
C ILE A 9 -10.86 53.88 -23.47
N LYS A 10 -9.84 54.73 -23.74
CA LYS A 10 -9.92 56.19 -24.08
C LYS A 10 -8.55 56.89 -23.83
N MET A 11 -7.78 57.18 -24.89
CA MET A 11 -6.82 58.30 -24.93
C MET A 11 -6.49 58.60 -26.41
N LYS A 12 -7.28 59.49 -27.03
CA LYS A 12 -7.08 59.85 -28.45
C LYS A 12 -7.35 61.33 -28.72
N ASN A 13 -6.93 62.23 -27.82
CA ASN A 13 -7.16 63.67 -27.97
C ASN A 13 -5.97 64.60 -27.65
N TYR A 14 -4.74 64.09 -27.50
CA TYR A 14 -3.57 64.97 -27.29
C TYR A 14 -2.69 65.13 -28.54
N GLN A 15 -2.59 64.10 -29.40
CA GLN A 15 -1.76 64.18 -30.62
C GLN A 15 -2.39 64.99 -31.77
N SER A 16 -3.70 65.20 -31.76
CA SER A 16 -4.39 66.04 -32.76
C SER A 16 -4.24 67.54 -32.50
N LEU A 17 -4.00 67.95 -31.26
CA LEU A 17 -3.84 69.38 -30.92
C LEU A 17 -2.43 69.89 -31.23
N VAL A 18 -1.41 69.05 -31.00
CA VAL A 18 -0.01 69.37 -31.32
C VAL A 18 0.22 69.51 -32.82
N SER A 19 -0.44 68.69 -33.64
CA SER A 19 -0.35 68.75 -35.11
C SER A 19 -1.10 69.94 -35.73
N VAL A 20 -2.18 70.42 -35.09
CA VAL A 20 -2.89 71.63 -35.54
C VAL A 20 -2.13 72.90 -35.15
N ILE A 21 -1.51 72.94 -33.96
CA ILE A 21 -0.70 74.10 -33.52
C ILE A 21 0.58 74.24 -34.36
N LEU A 22 1.25 73.13 -34.69
CA LEU A 22 2.45 73.15 -35.56
C LEU A 22 2.17 73.54 -37.02
N ASN A 23 0.91 73.45 -37.47
CA ASN A 23 0.53 73.83 -38.85
C ASN A 23 0.05 75.29 -38.96
N ILE A 24 -0.25 75.96 -37.84
CA ILE A 24 -0.67 77.37 -37.82
C ILE A 24 0.53 78.33 -37.79
N GLU A 25 1.70 77.90 -37.27
CA GLU A 25 2.93 78.72 -37.32
C GLU A 25 3.57 78.81 -38.71
N LYS A 26 3.27 77.88 -39.63
CA LYS A 26 3.88 77.87 -40.98
C LYS A 26 3.32 78.91 -41.96
N ASN A 27 2.28 79.67 -41.59
CA ASN A 27 1.58 80.58 -42.51
C ASN A 27 1.45 82.04 -42.04
N LEU A 28 2.25 82.49 -41.06
CA LEU A 28 2.39 83.92 -40.79
C LEU A 28 3.83 84.39 -41.01
N SER A 29 4.03 85.18 -42.07
CA SER A 29 5.25 85.95 -42.31
C SER A 29 5.34 87.11 -41.33
N TRP A 30 5.67 86.81 -40.08
CA TRP A 30 6.05 87.82 -39.12
C TRP A 30 7.42 88.39 -39.50
N SER A 31 7.55 89.71 -39.59
CA SER A 31 8.82 90.38 -39.85
C SER A 31 9.89 89.96 -38.82
N GLN A 32 11.17 89.93 -39.23
CA GLN A 32 12.31 89.49 -38.40
C GLN A 32 12.35 90.15 -37.00
N THR A 33 11.75 91.33 -36.83
CA THR A 33 11.65 92.02 -35.54
C THR A 33 10.69 91.33 -34.56
N TYR A 34 9.61 90.70 -35.02
CA TYR A 34 8.63 90.05 -34.15
C TYR A 34 9.08 88.67 -33.66
N GLN A 35 9.84 87.93 -34.49
CA GLN A 35 10.51 86.68 -34.08
C GLN A 35 11.60 86.93 -33.01
N SER A 36 12.32 88.05 -33.09
CA SER A 36 13.28 88.45 -32.06
C SER A 36 12.59 88.76 -30.71
N LEU A 37 11.42 89.40 -30.75
CA LEU A 37 10.61 89.72 -29.57
C LEU A 37 10.01 88.47 -28.92
N LEU A 38 9.46 87.53 -29.70
CA LEU A 38 8.94 86.26 -29.22
C LEU A 38 10.03 85.36 -28.62
N ASN A 39 11.22 85.29 -29.24
CA ASN A 39 12.35 84.55 -28.65
C ASN A 39 12.82 85.18 -27.33
N LYS A 40 12.86 86.51 -27.22
CA LYS A 40 13.18 87.18 -25.95
C LYS A 40 12.13 86.92 -24.89
N LEU A 41 10.83 86.93 -25.25
CA LEU A 41 9.73 86.61 -24.34
C LEU A 41 9.75 85.14 -23.89
N PHE A 42 10.08 84.21 -24.78
CA PHE A 42 10.23 82.79 -24.44
C PHE A 42 11.44 82.55 -23.53
N ILE A 43 12.57 83.22 -23.78
CA ILE A 43 13.75 83.15 -22.91
C ILE A 43 13.45 83.74 -21.53
N VAL A 44 12.74 84.86 -21.45
CA VAL A 44 12.30 85.46 -20.18
C VAL A 44 11.31 84.56 -19.45
N TYR A 45 10.38 83.91 -20.16
CA TYR A 45 9.44 82.95 -19.59
C TYR A 45 10.15 81.68 -19.06
N CYS A 46 11.14 81.15 -19.78
CA CYS A 46 11.98 80.05 -19.33
C CYS A 46 12.84 80.43 -18.12
N LEU A 47 13.39 81.65 -18.07
CA LEU A 47 14.12 82.17 -16.92
C LEU A 47 13.20 82.44 -15.70
N LEU A 48 11.93 82.79 -15.92
CA LEU A 48 10.93 82.89 -14.85
C LEU A 48 10.51 81.52 -14.32
N PHE A 49 10.50 80.48 -15.17
CA PHE A 49 10.20 79.10 -14.76
C PHE A 49 11.31 78.45 -13.94
N THR A 50 12.59 78.82 -14.11
CA THR A 50 13.69 78.29 -13.29
C THR A 50 13.72 78.85 -11.87
N VAL A 51 13.12 80.02 -11.63
CA VAL A 51 13.06 80.63 -10.28
C VAL A 51 12.00 79.98 -9.38
N LEU A 52 11.01 79.27 -9.96
CA LEU A 52 9.93 78.61 -9.21
C LEU A 52 10.25 77.16 -8.80
N ALA A 53 11.37 76.60 -9.24
CA ALA A 53 11.78 75.24 -8.90
C ALA A 53 12.84 75.22 -7.79
N THR A 54 12.48 75.63 -6.57
CA THR A 54 13.31 75.34 -5.39
C THR A 54 13.09 73.89 -4.96
N ALA A 55 13.94 72.97 -5.43
CA ALA A 55 14.10 71.70 -4.74
C ALA A 55 14.74 72.00 -3.38
N GLN A 56 13.95 71.92 -2.30
CA GLN A 56 14.45 72.09 -0.93
C GLN A 56 15.37 70.90 -0.61
N ILE A 57 16.68 71.13 -0.69
CA ILE A 57 17.68 70.17 -0.22
C ILE A 57 17.68 70.25 1.30
N TYR A 58 17.18 69.20 1.95
CA TYR A 58 17.20 69.09 3.38
C TYR A 58 18.57 68.59 3.87
N PRO A 59 19.13 69.16 4.95
CA PRO A 59 20.47 68.80 5.43
C PRO A 59 20.55 67.42 6.09
N VAL A 60 19.42 66.82 6.49
CA VAL A 60 19.38 65.47 7.08
C VAL A 60 18.67 64.50 6.16
N GLN A 61 19.36 63.39 5.85
CA GLN A 61 18.80 62.24 5.16
C GLN A 61 18.32 61.19 6.17
N VAL A 62 17.11 60.69 5.97
CA VAL A 62 16.46 59.68 6.82
C VAL A 62 16.23 58.42 6.00
N THR A 63 16.65 57.28 6.50
CA THR A 63 16.50 55.98 5.83
C THR A 63 15.96 54.95 6.82
N PRO A 64 14.63 54.80 6.92
CA PRO A 64 14.02 53.75 7.73
C PRO A 64 14.06 52.40 7.02
N GLN A 65 14.24 51.33 7.77
CA GLN A 65 14.25 49.95 7.27
C GLN A 65 13.53 49.03 8.27
N MET A 66 12.73 48.11 7.74
CA MET A 66 11.97 47.14 8.53
C MET A 66 12.55 45.76 8.29
N VAL A 67 12.74 44.99 9.37
CA VAL A 67 13.38 43.68 9.35
C VAL A 67 12.30 42.60 9.56
N PRO A 68 12.13 41.64 8.63
CA PRO A 68 11.25 40.49 8.82
C PRO A 68 11.75 39.56 9.95
N PRO A 69 10.87 38.84 10.68
CA PRO A 69 9.41 38.83 10.54
C PRO A 69 8.75 40.08 11.16
N TYR A 70 7.87 40.72 10.38
CA TYR A 70 7.15 41.92 10.83
C TYR A 70 6.13 41.57 11.92
N SER A 71 5.96 42.46 12.89
CA SER A 71 4.94 42.27 13.93
C SER A 71 3.57 42.74 13.44
N PHE A 72 2.54 41.97 13.80
CA PHE A 72 1.14 42.34 13.65
C PHE A 72 0.60 43.13 14.85
N LYS A 73 1.42 43.55 15.82
CA LYS A 73 1.00 44.36 16.97
C LYS A 73 1.92 45.56 17.15
N LEU A 74 1.33 46.73 17.36
CA LEU A 74 2.10 47.96 17.60
C LEU A 74 2.87 47.91 18.92
N SER A 75 2.31 47.25 19.94
CA SER A 75 2.95 47.05 21.23
C SER A 75 4.30 46.34 21.12
N ASP A 76 4.46 45.43 20.16
CA ASP A 76 5.71 44.67 20.02
C ASP A 76 6.88 45.58 19.67
N TYR A 77 6.67 46.70 18.97
CA TYR A 77 7.72 47.68 18.68
C TYR A 77 8.18 48.44 19.94
N THR A 78 7.42 48.38 21.04
CA THR A 78 7.80 48.93 22.34
C THR A 78 8.49 47.92 23.26
N THR A 79 8.20 46.61 23.12
CA THR A 79 8.67 45.59 24.05
C THR A 79 9.79 44.71 23.48
N THR A 80 9.93 44.63 22.15
CA THR A 80 10.94 43.79 21.50
C THR A 80 12.36 44.30 21.74
N THR A 81 13.27 43.38 22.07
CA THR A 81 14.72 43.61 22.06
C THR A 81 15.36 43.25 20.73
N GLN A 82 14.67 42.46 19.89
CA GLN A 82 15.08 42.16 18.51
C GLN A 82 14.84 43.37 17.61
N GLU A 83 15.79 43.63 16.70
CA GLU A 83 15.70 44.69 15.70
C GLU A 83 14.67 44.32 14.61
N LYS A 84 13.43 44.79 14.77
CA LYS A 84 12.35 44.73 13.76
C LYS A 84 12.27 46.00 12.90
N LEU A 85 12.87 47.10 13.36
CA LEU A 85 12.89 48.42 12.75
C LEU A 85 14.17 49.16 13.18
N PHE A 86 14.86 49.75 12.21
CA PHE A 86 15.90 50.72 12.50
C PHE A 86 15.79 51.92 11.54
N VAL A 87 16.26 53.07 12.01
CA VAL A 87 16.27 54.32 11.24
C VAL A 87 17.69 54.86 11.21
N ASN A 88 18.22 55.02 9.99
CA ASN A 88 19.52 55.65 9.75
C ASN A 88 19.32 57.14 9.48
N LEU A 89 20.06 57.98 10.21
CA LEU A 89 20.07 59.43 10.10
C LEU A 89 21.47 59.90 9.69
N LEU A 90 21.56 60.62 8.58
CA LEU A 90 22.82 61.18 8.07
C LEU A 90 22.70 62.69 7.92
N LEU A 91 23.55 63.44 8.61
CA LEU A 91 23.73 64.87 8.40
C LEU A 91 24.71 65.06 7.23
N THR A 92 24.24 65.65 6.13
CA THR A 92 25.01 65.72 4.87
C THR A 92 26.12 66.77 4.90
N ASP A 93 26.03 67.77 5.78
CA ASP A 93 27.09 68.75 5.98
C ASP A 93 28.16 68.18 6.91
N ALA A 94 29.33 67.83 6.35
CA ALA A 94 30.45 67.24 7.08
C ALA A 94 31.12 68.18 8.09
N GLN A 95 30.86 69.49 8.02
CA GLN A 95 31.46 70.49 8.91
C GLN A 95 30.58 70.82 10.12
N GLU A 96 29.31 70.42 10.11
CA GLU A 96 28.38 70.64 11.21
C GLU A 96 28.50 69.52 12.25
N SER A 97 28.59 69.85 13.53
CA SER A 97 28.68 68.86 14.62
C SER A 97 27.80 69.25 15.80
N GLY A 98 27.33 68.24 16.55
CA GLY A 98 26.50 68.45 17.73
C GLY A 98 25.07 68.92 17.43
N ARG A 99 24.55 68.73 16.21
CA ARG A 99 23.21 69.19 15.84
C ARG A 99 22.15 68.34 16.55
N GLN A 100 21.39 68.97 17.46
CA GLN A 100 20.31 68.30 18.18
C GLN A 100 19.03 68.27 17.35
N VAL A 101 18.44 67.08 17.25
CA VAL A 101 17.26 66.87 16.40
C VAL A 101 16.16 66.09 17.14
N ARG A 102 14.93 66.25 16.67
CA ARG A 102 13.76 65.46 17.06
C ARG A 102 13.30 64.62 15.89
N LEU A 103 12.88 63.41 16.18
CA LEU A 103 12.26 62.52 15.21
C LEU A 103 10.73 62.62 15.33
N LYS A 104 10.02 62.49 14.21
CA LYS A 104 8.56 62.37 14.21
C LYS A 104 8.15 61.17 13.37
N LEU A 105 7.35 60.29 13.97
CA LEU A 105 6.84 59.08 13.34
C LEU A 105 5.46 59.34 12.74
N PHE A 106 5.22 58.81 11.54
CA PHE A 106 3.90 58.72 10.93
C PHE A 106 3.70 57.30 10.43
N VAL A 107 2.58 56.67 10.79
CA VAL A 107 2.24 55.32 10.33
C VAL A 107 0.88 55.36 9.64
N GLU A 108 0.83 54.81 8.44
CA GLU A 108 -0.38 54.71 7.63
C GLU A 108 -0.56 53.27 7.15
N GLY A 109 -1.79 52.77 7.23
CA GLY A 109 -2.18 51.44 6.76
C GLY A 109 -3.70 51.28 6.67
N PRO A 110 -4.21 50.07 6.41
CA PRO A 110 -5.63 49.81 6.28
C PRO A 110 -6.38 50.14 7.58
N GLY A 111 -7.22 51.18 7.53
CA GLY A 111 -8.05 51.60 8.68
C GLY A 111 -7.28 52.24 9.86
N ILE A 112 -5.97 52.47 9.72
CA ILE A 112 -5.12 53.02 10.78
C ILE A 112 -4.24 54.13 10.22
N LYS A 113 -4.28 55.29 10.86
CA LYS A 113 -3.40 56.43 10.56
C LYS A 113 -3.10 57.17 11.85
N PHE A 114 -1.85 57.13 12.29
CA PHE A 114 -1.42 57.81 13.50
C PHE A 114 -0.04 58.42 13.32
N GLN A 115 0.30 59.33 14.23
CA GLN A 115 1.60 59.98 14.28
C GLN A 115 2.05 60.13 15.73
N SER A 116 3.35 60.27 15.96
CA SER A 116 3.84 60.64 17.28
C SER A 116 3.49 62.09 17.62
N THR A 117 3.43 62.39 18.92
CA THR A 117 3.39 63.77 19.43
C THR A 117 4.65 64.54 18.99
N ASP A 118 4.56 65.88 18.98
CA ASP A 118 5.70 66.74 18.61
C ASP A 118 6.85 66.64 19.62
N TYR A 119 6.51 66.33 20.88
CA TYR A 119 7.45 66.00 21.94
C TYR A 119 7.12 64.62 22.47
N VAL A 120 8.03 63.66 22.26
CA VAL A 120 7.87 62.27 22.64
C VAL A 120 8.47 62.08 24.03
N SER A 121 7.60 61.83 25.02
CA SER A 121 8.03 61.63 26.40
C SER A 121 8.85 60.35 26.52
N GLY A 122 10.04 60.43 27.12
CA GLY A 122 10.97 59.31 27.29
C GLY A 122 11.92 59.06 26.12
N ALA A 123 11.87 59.85 25.04
CA ALA A 123 12.84 59.77 23.94
C ALA A 123 14.21 60.34 24.37
N MET A 124 15.29 59.62 24.06
CA MET A 124 16.65 60.10 24.29
C MET A 124 17.01 61.22 23.30
N PRO A 125 17.80 62.24 23.70
CA PRO A 125 18.26 63.29 22.79
C PRO A 125 19.08 62.71 21.63
N ILE A 126 18.68 63.03 20.38
CA ILE A 126 19.39 62.60 19.18
C ILE A 126 20.35 63.71 18.77
N ILE A 127 21.65 63.40 18.72
CA ILE A 127 22.71 64.32 18.33
C ILE A 127 23.35 63.80 17.04
N LEU A 128 23.31 64.62 16.00
CA LEU A 128 23.90 64.30 14.70
C LEU A 128 25.24 65.02 14.52
N ASN A 129 26.19 64.31 13.95
CA ASN A 129 27.48 64.84 13.52
C ASN A 129 27.61 64.67 12.01
N GLY A 130 28.19 65.66 11.35
CA GLY A 130 28.36 65.73 9.91
C GLY A 130 29.07 64.51 9.35
N GLY A 131 28.52 63.92 8.29
CA GLY A 131 29.10 62.77 7.60
C GLY A 131 29.04 61.44 8.35
N ILE A 132 28.49 61.40 9.59
CA ILE A 132 28.35 60.18 10.38
C ILE A 132 26.90 59.68 10.31
N ASN A 133 26.72 58.42 9.92
CA ASN A 133 25.40 57.78 9.93
C ASN A 133 25.05 57.32 11.36
N ASN A 134 24.05 57.95 11.96
CA ASN A 134 23.52 57.61 13.27
C ASN A 134 22.38 56.59 13.11
N ARG A 135 22.54 55.39 13.66
CA ARG A 135 21.54 54.32 13.58
C ARG A 135 20.73 54.27 14.86
N LEU A 136 19.42 54.46 14.75
CA LEU A 136 18.45 54.29 15.83
C LEU A 136 17.82 52.90 15.71
N THR A 137 17.90 52.12 16.77
CA THR A 137 17.37 50.75 16.85
C THR A 137 15.96 50.72 17.45
N ASN A 138 15.34 49.54 17.55
CA ASN A 138 14.05 49.40 18.24
C ASN A 138 14.06 49.98 19.66
N LEU A 139 15.17 49.81 20.40
CA LEU A 139 15.31 50.32 21.77
C LEU A 139 15.21 51.85 21.82
N ASP A 140 15.92 52.53 20.91
CA ASP A 140 15.89 54.00 20.80
C ASP A 140 14.52 54.52 20.34
N LEU A 141 13.81 53.70 19.55
CA LEU A 141 12.52 54.03 18.96
C LEU A 141 11.33 53.65 19.86
N GLN A 142 11.50 52.86 20.94
CA GLN A 142 10.41 52.42 21.82
C GLN A 142 9.49 53.57 22.27
N PRO A 143 9.99 54.75 22.70
CA PRO A 143 9.14 55.85 23.16
C PRO A 143 8.20 56.37 22.07
N TYR A 144 8.59 56.27 20.79
CA TYR A 144 7.80 56.72 19.65
C TYR A 144 6.63 55.79 19.32
N PHE A 145 6.66 54.54 19.79
CA PHE A 145 5.58 53.56 19.65
C PHE A 145 4.74 53.39 20.91
N ASN A 146 5.07 54.10 22.00
CA ASN A 146 4.30 54.08 23.23
C ASN A 146 2.93 54.75 23.01
N GLN A 147 1.86 54.07 23.40
CA GLN A 147 0.48 54.54 23.24
C GLN A 147 0.25 55.99 23.71
N ASN A 148 0.89 56.42 24.80
CA ASN A 148 0.73 57.77 25.34
C ASN A 148 1.35 58.87 24.45
N ASN A 149 2.30 58.51 23.58
CA ASN A 149 2.97 59.42 22.65
C ASN A 149 2.36 59.38 21.24
N LEU A 150 1.26 58.64 21.03
CA LEU A 150 0.62 58.49 19.72
C LEU A 150 -0.68 59.30 19.63
N VAL A 151 -0.88 59.96 18.50
CA VAL A 151 -2.08 60.73 18.15
C VAL A 151 -2.72 60.14 16.90
N GLY A 152 -4.02 59.88 16.94
CA GLY A 152 -4.78 59.31 15.82
C GLY A 152 -5.07 57.81 15.93
N ILE A 153 -4.70 57.17 17.05
CA ILE A 153 -5.04 55.78 17.34
C ILE A 153 -5.74 55.66 18.71
N THR A 154 -6.79 54.84 18.80
CA THR A 154 -7.49 54.58 20.07
C THR A 154 -6.79 53.47 20.88
N PRO A 155 -6.97 53.42 22.21
CA PRO A 155 -6.44 52.32 23.04
C PRO A 155 -6.86 50.93 22.55
N LYS A 156 -8.11 50.80 22.10
CA LYS A 156 -8.64 49.55 21.54
C LYS A 156 -7.92 49.16 20.25
N GLN A 157 -7.68 50.10 19.34
CA GLN A 157 -6.94 49.83 18.10
C GLN A 157 -5.46 49.53 18.36
N TYR A 158 -4.85 50.14 19.38
CA TYR A 158 -3.46 49.91 19.75
C TYR A 158 -3.19 48.48 20.25
N GLY A 159 -4.11 47.94 21.07
CA GLY A 159 -4.00 46.57 21.60
C GLY A 159 -4.49 45.47 20.65
N GLN A 160 -5.12 45.82 19.53
CA GLN A 160 -5.60 44.88 18.53
C GLN A 160 -4.51 44.49 17.53
N GLN A 161 -4.69 43.32 16.93
CA GLN A 161 -3.86 42.90 15.82
C GLN A 161 -4.08 43.82 14.61
N LEU A 162 -2.98 44.30 14.02
CA LEU A 162 -2.96 45.11 12.82
C LEU A 162 -3.61 44.34 11.65
N PRO A 163 -4.54 44.97 10.91
CA PRO A 163 -5.11 44.39 9.69
C PRO A 163 -4.06 43.99 8.65
N GLU A 164 -4.43 43.10 7.74
CA GLU A 164 -3.58 42.75 6.60
C GLU A 164 -3.58 43.85 5.55
N GLY A 165 -2.43 44.05 4.91
CA GLY A 165 -2.27 45.00 3.82
C GLY A 165 -0.97 45.79 3.89
N GLN A 166 -0.89 46.84 3.08
CA GLN A 166 0.30 47.66 2.97
C GLN A 166 0.37 48.69 4.11
N TYR A 167 1.49 48.69 4.83
CA TYR A 167 1.80 49.70 5.85
C TYR A 167 3.00 50.54 5.43
N ARG A 168 2.97 51.79 5.86
CA ARG A 168 4.03 52.76 5.61
C ARG A 168 4.43 53.44 6.90
N PHE A 169 5.66 53.19 7.33
CA PHE A 169 6.29 53.81 8.51
C PHE A 169 7.21 54.93 8.02
N CYS A 170 6.74 56.17 8.16
CA CYS A 170 7.45 57.36 7.74
C CYS A 170 8.09 58.09 8.91
N PHE A 171 9.24 58.69 8.64
CA PHE A 171 9.99 59.48 9.61
C PHE A 171 10.36 60.84 9.02
N GLU A 172 10.26 61.85 9.86
CA GLU A 172 10.74 63.21 9.59
C GLU A 172 11.62 63.67 10.75
N VAL A 173 12.62 64.49 10.43
CA VAL A 173 13.54 65.07 11.41
C VAL A 173 13.30 66.56 11.49
N TYR A 174 13.18 67.05 12.72
CA TYR A 174 12.98 68.44 13.06
C TYR A 174 14.17 68.93 13.88
N ASP A 175 14.59 70.16 13.64
CA ASP A 175 15.62 70.81 14.43
C ASP A 175 15.09 71.11 15.85
N GLN A 176 15.84 70.74 16.88
CA GLN A 176 15.40 70.85 18.28
C GLN A 176 15.08 72.30 18.69
N PHE A 177 15.86 73.27 18.21
CA PHE A 177 15.76 74.66 18.67
C PHE A 177 14.81 75.49 17.79
N SER A 178 14.96 75.38 16.47
CA SER A 178 14.13 76.15 15.54
C SER A 178 12.77 75.52 15.27
N GLY A 179 12.58 74.24 15.57
CA GLY A 179 11.35 73.50 15.27
C GLY A 179 11.09 73.32 13.77
N GLN A 180 12.04 73.68 12.92
CA GLN A 180 11.91 73.57 11.46
C GLN A 180 12.17 72.12 11.02
N ARG A 181 11.44 71.68 9.99
CA ARG A 181 11.68 70.38 9.36
C ARG A 181 12.99 70.44 8.56
N ILE A 182 13.93 69.55 8.89
CA ILE A 182 15.27 69.49 8.29
C ILE A 182 15.55 68.19 7.55
N SER A 183 14.53 67.35 7.34
CA SER A 183 14.59 66.19 6.45
C SER A 183 13.40 66.16 5.50
N ASN A 184 13.55 65.41 4.39
CA ASN A 184 12.37 64.95 3.67
C ASN A 184 11.66 63.86 4.48
N ARG A 185 10.37 63.62 4.18
CA ARG A 185 9.64 62.48 4.73
C ARG A 185 10.11 61.22 4.02
N SER A 186 10.75 60.33 4.76
CA SER A 186 11.23 59.04 4.24
C SER A 186 10.47 57.90 4.89
N CYS A 187 10.13 56.85 4.13
CA CYS A 187 9.24 55.81 4.61
C CYS A 187 9.74 54.40 4.30
N ALA A 188 9.57 53.50 5.27
CA ALA A 188 9.69 52.06 5.08
C ALA A 188 8.30 51.49 4.78
N ASN A 189 8.18 50.78 3.65
CA ASN A 189 6.95 50.13 3.25
C ASN A 189 7.04 48.64 3.60
N ILE A 190 6.01 48.10 4.23
CA ILE A 190 5.87 46.66 4.48
C ILE A 190 4.51 46.19 4.01
N PHE A 191 4.38 44.89 3.78
CA PHE A 191 3.10 44.24 3.53
C PHE A 191 2.88 43.18 4.61
N LEU A 192 1.85 43.38 5.44
CA LEU A 192 1.47 42.43 6.49
C LEU A 192 0.48 41.42 5.90
N ILE A 193 0.86 40.14 5.92
CA ILE A 193 0.01 39.01 5.49
C ILE A 193 0.09 37.89 6.53
N LEU A 194 -1.07 37.47 7.03
CA LEU A 194 -1.14 36.34 7.95
C LEU A 194 -1.00 35.03 7.19
N ASN A 195 -0.22 34.11 7.74
CA ASN A 195 -0.15 32.75 7.23
C ASN A 195 -1.45 32.01 7.59
N ASP A 196 -1.82 31.04 6.77
CA ASP A 196 -2.99 30.21 7.05
C ASP A 196 -2.60 29.04 7.98
N PRO A 197 -3.54 28.56 8.82
CA PRO A 197 -3.32 27.37 9.62
C PRO A 197 -3.08 26.13 8.75
N PRO A 198 -2.42 25.10 9.29
CA PRO A 198 -2.16 23.86 8.55
C PRO A 198 -3.45 23.14 8.19
N ILE A 199 -3.45 22.43 7.06
CA ILE A 199 -4.56 21.56 6.64
C ILE A 199 -4.27 20.15 7.12
N LEU A 200 -5.23 19.53 7.79
CA LEU A 200 -5.14 18.15 8.24
C LEU A 200 -5.39 17.21 7.06
N ASN A 201 -4.55 16.18 6.91
CA ASN A 201 -4.63 15.23 5.80
C ASN A 201 -5.12 13.85 6.27
N VAL A 202 -4.38 13.24 7.20
CA VAL A 202 -4.61 11.85 7.66
C VAL A 202 -4.42 11.77 9.17
N PRO A 203 -5.29 11.07 9.92
CA PRO A 203 -6.59 10.54 9.50
C PRO A 203 -7.57 11.67 9.11
N GLY A 204 -8.34 11.46 8.05
CA GLY A 204 -9.34 12.38 7.51
C GLY A 204 -10.54 12.59 8.43
N ARG A 205 -11.45 13.49 8.03
CA ARG A 205 -12.64 13.84 8.82
C ARG A 205 -13.71 12.74 8.67
N GLY A 206 -14.01 12.07 9.78
CA GLY A 206 -14.98 10.98 9.84
C GLY A 206 -14.39 9.62 9.44
N ASP A 207 -13.06 9.52 9.31
CA ASP A 207 -12.39 8.31 8.88
C ASP A 207 -12.61 7.15 9.86
N LEU A 208 -12.56 5.94 9.32
CA LEU A 208 -12.52 4.70 10.08
C LEU A 208 -11.07 4.23 10.10
N VAL A 209 -10.42 4.31 11.26
CA VAL A 209 -9.04 3.86 11.43
C VAL A 209 -9.07 2.49 12.08
N THR A 210 -8.50 1.51 11.39
CA THR A 210 -8.39 0.14 11.88
C THR A 210 -7.29 0.03 12.94
N ALA A 211 -7.60 -0.67 14.03
CA ALA A 211 -6.67 -0.97 15.10
C ALA A 211 -5.63 -1.97 14.63
N GLN A 212 -4.37 -1.70 14.93
CA GLN A 212 -3.22 -2.55 14.62
C GLN A 212 -2.51 -2.91 15.93
N ASN A 213 -1.90 -4.09 15.97
CA ASN A 213 -1.08 -4.53 17.10
C ASN A 213 0.30 -5.00 16.58
N PRO A 214 1.39 -4.24 16.79
CA PRO A 214 1.48 -3.04 17.64
C PRO A 214 0.73 -1.82 17.06
N GLN A 215 0.30 -0.92 17.95
CA GLN A 215 -0.39 0.31 17.56
C GLN A 215 0.47 1.15 16.62
N ASN A 216 -0.08 1.55 15.47
CA ASN A 216 0.61 2.35 14.47
C ASN A 216 -0.38 3.29 13.77
N ILE A 217 -0.41 4.56 14.19
CA ILE A 217 -1.28 5.59 13.60
C ILE A 217 -0.41 6.77 13.14
N ILE A 218 -0.50 7.12 11.87
CA ILE A 218 0.24 8.26 11.31
C ILE A 218 -0.70 9.45 11.18
N PHE A 219 -0.32 10.55 11.81
CA PHE A 219 -0.94 11.86 11.64
C PHE A 219 -0.10 12.71 10.69
N ASN A 220 -0.74 13.36 9.73
CA ASN A 220 -0.07 14.20 8.74
C ASN A 220 -0.87 15.46 8.43
N TRP A 221 -0.19 16.59 8.25
CA TRP A 221 -0.77 17.87 7.87
C TRP A 221 0.11 18.64 6.87
N THR A 222 -0.53 19.50 6.08
CA THR A 222 0.12 20.35 5.08
C THR A 222 0.40 21.75 5.66
N PRO A 223 1.68 22.17 5.73
CA PRO A 223 2.06 23.54 6.08
C PRO A 223 1.50 24.57 5.09
N ARG A 224 1.00 25.72 5.58
CA ARG A 224 0.52 26.85 4.76
C ARG A 224 1.14 28.19 5.12
N HIS A 225 2.37 28.16 5.64
CA HIS A 225 3.16 29.35 5.90
C HIS A 225 4.17 29.59 4.78
N ILE A 226 4.38 30.87 4.44
CA ILE A 226 5.33 31.28 3.39
C ILE A 226 6.42 32.18 3.99
N ASN A 227 6.07 33.00 4.99
CA ASN A 227 6.94 34.06 5.54
C ASN A 227 7.28 33.86 7.02
N ALA A 228 7.31 32.62 7.49
CA ALA A 228 7.62 32.27 8.89
C ALA A 228 8.74 31.23 8.93
N GLY A 229 9.87 31.58 9.54
CA GLY A 229 10.95 30.63 9.84
C GLY A 229 10.72 29.93 11.17
N ALA A 230 11.24 28.70 11.32
CA ALA A 230 11.18 27.91 12.56
C ALA A 230 9.75 27.69 13.11
N VAL A 231 8.79 27.42 12.23
CA VAL A 231 7.41 27.09 12.63
C VAL A 231 7.40 25.76 13.37
N GLN A 232 6.76 25.75 14.54
CA GLN A 232 6.47 24.57 15.33
C GLN A 232 4.99 24.23 15.24
N TYR A 233 4.69 22.94 15.41
CA TYR A 233 3.35 22.38 15.43
C TYR A 233 3.09 21.77 16.80
N GLU A 234 2.08 22.28 17.48
CA GLU A 234 1.49 21.65 18.66
C GLU A 234 0.36 20.74 18.18
N PHE A 235 0.54 19.44 18.39
CA PHE A 235 -0.45 18.41 18.11
C PHE A 235 -1.23 18.11 19.38
N THR A 236 -2.55 18.04 19.29
CA THR A 236 -3.45 17.63 20.38
C THR A 236 -4.40 16.55 19.90
N LEU A 237 -4.44 15.42 20.61
CA LEU A 237 -5.38 14.31 20.43
C LEU A 237 -6.26 14.19 21.68
N LYS A 238 -7.55 13.93 21.48
CA LYS A 238 -8.56 13.78 22.52
C LYS A 238 -9.46 12.59 22.22
N GLU A 239 -9.86 11.87 23.26
CA GLU A 239 -10.98 10.93 23.18
C GLU A 239 -12.30 11.72 23.25
N LEU A 240 -13.21 11.45 22.30
CA LEU A 240 -14.55 12.02 22.30
C LEU A 240 -15.52 11.04 22.95
N TRP A 241 -16.27 11.54 23.92
CA TRP A 241 -17.21 10.74 24.69
C TRP A 241 -18.53 10.65 23.92
N ASP A 242 -19.03 9.43 23.70
CA ASP A 242 -20.25 9.16 22.94
C ASP A 242 -21.49 9.69 23.67
N THR A 243 -21.78 10.97 23.42
CA THR A 243 -22.83 11.74 24.08
C THR A 243 -23.85 12.30 23.08
N GLY A 244 -23.77 11.88 21.80
CA GLY A 244 -24.57 12.46 20.71
C GLY A 244 -24.27 13.95 20.43
N MET A 245 -23.21 14.50 21.03
CA MET A 245 -22.76 15.87 20.81
C MET A 245 -21.98 15.99 19.49
N ASP A 246 -22.03 17.17 18.88
CA ASP A 246 -21.20 17.47 17.71
C ASP A 246 -19.69 17.31 18.04
N PRO A 247 -18.90 16.62 17.20
CA PRO A 247 -17.48 16.33 17.48
C PRO A 247 -16.63 17.58 17.76
N GLN A 248 -16.95 18.73 17.16
CA GLN A 248 -16.24 19.98 17.39
C GLN A 248 -16.48 20.48 18.83
N ALA A 249 -17.73 20.45 19.29
CA ALA A 249 -18.10 20.84 20.65
C ALA A 249 -17.54 19.85 21.68
N ALA A 250 -17.61 18.55 21.38
CA ALA A 250 -17.05 17.49 22.21
C ALA A 250 -15.54 17.64 22.39
N PHE A 251 -14.79 18.00 21.34
CA PHE A 251 -13.35 18.24 21.44
C PHE A 251 -13.01 19.41 22.37
N MET A 252 -13.80 20.49 22.35
CA MET A 252 -13.58 21.64 23.22
C MET A 252 -13.84 21.31 24.70
N ALA A 253 -14.77 20.39 24.98
CA ALA A 253 -15.11 19.96 26.33
C ALA A 253 -14.20 18.83 26.87
N SER A 254 -13.59 18.05 25.98
CA SER A 254 -12.80 16.87 26.36
C SER A 254 -11.38 17.24 26.82
N PRO A 255 -10.79 16.50 27.77
CA PRO A 255 -9.39 16.66 28.15
C PRO A 255 -8.43 16.18 27.03
N PRO A 256 -7.20 16.73 26.96
CA PRO A 256 -6.15 16.21 26.07
C PRO A 256 -5.73 14.80 26.50
N LEU A 257 -5.83 13.85 25.57
CA LEU A 257 -5.28 12.49 25.73
C LEU A 257 -3.78 12.49 25.46
N TYR A 258 -3.36 13.18 24.40
CA TYR A 258 -1.96 13.31 24.04
C TYR A 258 -1.69 14.69 23.46
N GLN A 259 -0.61 15.32 23.88
CA GLN A 259 -0.19 16.64 23.40
C GLN A 259 1.34 16.69 23.27
N THR A 260 1.83 17.17 22.12
CA THR A 260 3.26 17.29 21.86
C THR A 260 3.56 18.44 20.91
N THR A 261 4.79 18.93 20.91
CA THR A 261 5.26 19.99 20.00
C THR A 261 6.42 19.47 19.15
N LYS A 262 6.35 19.62 17.83
CA LYS A 262 7.40 19.20 16.89
C LYS A 262 7.58 20.19 15.74
N PHE A 263 8.71 20.12 15.05
CA PHE A 263 8.95 20.86 13.80
C PHE A 263 8.48 20.08 12.56
N ALA A 264 8.43 18.75 12.64
CA ALA A 264 7.94 17.90 11.57
C ALA A 264 6.44 18.14 11.33
N ASN A 265 6.00 17.96 10.10
CA ASN A 265 4.58 18.04 9.70
C ASN A 265 3.86 16.69 9.76
N THR A 266 4.51 15.69 10.35
CA THR A 266 3.98 14.36 10.60
C THR A 266 4.22 13.97 12.05
N LEU A 267 3.34 13.13 12.58
CA LEU A 267 3.45 12.54 13.90
C LEU A 267 3.07 11.07 13.83
N HIS A 268 4.00 10.21 14.21
CA HIS A 268 3.73 8.79 14.46
C HIS A 268 3.25 8.60 15.90
N TYR A 269 2.06 8.00 16.05
CA TYR A 269 1.46 7.56 17.29
C TYR A 269 1.53 6.04 17.34
N GLY A 270 2.62 5.53 17.90
CA GLY A 270 3.03 4.13 17.90
C GLY A 270 2.79 3.42 19.24
N PRO A 271 3.51 2.31 19.51
CA PRO A 271 3.33 1.49 20.71
C PRO A 271 3.90 2.12 22.00
N ALA A 272 4.77 3.13 21.87
CA ALA A 272 5.31 3.86 23.02
C ALA A 272 4.32 4.85 23.64
N GLN A 273 3.25 5.21 22.91
CA GLN A 273 2.18 6.08 23.40
C GLN A 273 1.05 5.27 24.04
N MET A 274 0.14 5.97 24.72
CA MET A 274 -1.05 5.33 25.31
C MET A 274 -1.85 4.60 24.23
N GLN A 275 -2.26 3.36 24.51
CA GLN A 275 -3.04 2.57 23.57
C GLN A 275 -4.46 3.13 23.45
N LEU A 276 -4.90 3.36 22.21
CA LEU A 276 -6.26 3.77 21.91
C LEU A 276 -7.21 2.58 22.09
N LEU A 277 -8.35 2.84 22.72
CA LEU A 277 -9.43 1.88 22.89
C LEU A 277 -10.24 1.75 21.60
N GLU A 278 -10.48 0.52 21.18
CA GLU A 278 -11.35 0.15 20.06
C GLU A 278 -12.81 0.55 20.33
N GLY A 279 -13.54 0.89 19.27
CA GLY A 279 -14.94 1.32 19.34
C GLY A 279 -15.12 2.76 19.84
N LYS A 280 -14.03 3.50 20.10
CA LYS A 280 -14.06 4.91 20.52
C LYS A 280 -13.80 5.85 19.34
N THR A 281 -14.31 7.08 19.47
CA THR A 281 -14.03 8.17 18.53
C THR A 281 -12.97 9.08 19.13
N TYR A 282 -11.96 9.42 18.34
CA TYR A 282 -10.92 10.36 18.72
C TYR A 282 -10.97 11.57 17.80
N ALA A 283 -10.54 12.71 18.33
CA ALA A 283 -10.42 13.92 17.56
C ALA A 283 -9.08 14.60 17.80
N TRP A 284 -8.58 15.26 16.78
CA TRP A 284 -7.25 15.82 16.76
C TRP A 284 -7.23 17.18 16.07
N GLN A 285 -6.29 18.01 16.51
CA GLN A 285 -6.07 19.35 16.02
C GLN A 285 -4.58 19.67 16.04
N VAL A 286 -4.14 20.48 15.08
CA VAL A 286 -2.77 20.97 15.00
C VAL A 286 -2.78 22.49 15.08
N ARG A 287 -1.88 23.04 15.89
CA ARG A 287 -1.65 24.47 15.99
C ARG A 287 -0.25 24.82 15.48
N ALA A 288 -0.18 25.63 14.43
CA ALA A 288 1.08 26.21 13.95
C ALA A 288 1.41 27.50 14.70
N PHE A 289 2.65 27.62 15.20
CA PHE A 289 3.12 28.84 15.84
C PHE A 289 4.62 29.02 15.66
N VAL A 290 5.09 30.26 15.80
CA VAL A 290 6.52 30.57 15.88
C VAL A 290 6.84 30.95 17.31
N SER A 291 7.79 30.23 17.91
CA SER A 291 8.31 30.51 19.24
C SER A 291 9.82 30.72 19.16
N ASP A 292 10.30 31.80 19.76
CA ASP A 292 11.72 32.06 19.99
C ASP A 292 12.18 31.60 21.38
N GLY A 293 11.38 30.76 22.05
CA GLY A 293 11.64 30.24 23.39
C GLY A 293 11.14 31.14 24.52
N ILE A 294 10.79 32.40 24.24
CA ILE A 294 10.31 33.37 25.24
C ILE A 294 8.95 33.94 24.85
N THR A 295 8.72 34.19 23.57
CA THR A 295 7.49 34.82 23.06
C THR A 295 6.91 34.05 21.88
N THR A 296 5.58 33.92 21.84
CA THR A 296 4.86 33.36 20.70
C THR A 296 4.40 34.49 19.79
N THR A 297 4.89 34.50 18.55
CA THR A 297 4.49 35.52 17.57
C THR A 297 3.25 35.05 16.82
N SER A 298 2.16 35.84 16.87
CA SER A 298 0.91 35.55 16.15
C SER A 298 1.03 35.93 14.67
N LEU A 299 1.63 35.04 13.87
CA LEU A 299 1.78 35.19 12.41
C LEU A 299 0.71 34.41 11.61
N PHE A 300 -0.27 33.82 12.29
CA PHE A 300 -1.24 32.90 11.69
C PHE A 300 -2.68 33.36 11.90
N ARG A 301 -3.55 33.13 10.91
CA ARG A 301 -5.00 33.22 11.09
C ARG A 301 -5.46 32.21 12.14
N ASN A 302 -6.52 32.53 12.87
CA ASN A 302 -7.09 31.66 13.91
C ASN A 302 -6.05 31.17 14.95
N ASN A 303 -5.04 32.00 15.28
CA ASN A 303 -3.92 31.62 16.14
C ASN A 303 -3.16 30.34 15.71
N GLY A 304 -3.23 30.02 14.41
CA GLY A 304 -2.61 28.84 13.80
C GLY A 304 -3.34 27.53 14.04
N LEU A 305 -4.52 27.57 14.68
CA LEU A 305 -5.35 26.38 14.92
C LEU A 305 -5.98 25.89 13.61
N SER A 306 -5.73 24.64 13.27
CA SER A 306 -6.42 23.92 12.21
C SER A 306 -7.90 23.71 12.56
N GLU A 307 -8.66 23.20 11.59
CA GLU A 307 -9.93 22.55 11.88
C GLU A 307 -9.71 21.33 12.78
N ILE A 308 -10.77 20.84 13.41
CA ILE A 308 -10.74 19.61 14.21
C ILE A 308 -11.19 18.48 13.30
N PHE A 309 -10.33 17.48 13.15
CA PHE A 309 -10.70 16.23 12.49
C PHE A 309 -11.00 15.19 13.55
N HIS A 310 -11.89 14.25 13.24
CA HIS A 310 -12.22 13.13 14.10
C HIS A 310 -12.21 11.85 13.30
N PHE A 311 -11.88 10.74 13.95
CA PHE A 311 -11.90 9.42 13.36
C PHE A 311 -12.42 8.42 14.39
N THR A 312 -13.00 7.32 13.92
CA THR A 312 -13.44 6.22 14.78
C THR A 312 -12.41 5.11 14.73
N TYR A 313 -11.90 4.72 15.89
CA TYR A 313 -10.94 3.63 16.01
C TYR A 313 -11.67 2.30 16.12
N ARG A 314 -11.52 1.42 15.13
CA ARG A 314 -12.27 0.16 15.00
C ARG A 314 -11.31 -1.01 15.07
N ALA A 315 -11.72 -2.11 15.70
CA ALA A 315 -10.98 -3.37 15.60
C ALA A 315 -10.82 -3.80 14.14
N ASP A 316 -9.68 -4.39 13.78
CA ASP A 316 -9.57 -5.12 12.53
C ASP A 316 -10.52 -6.31 12.55
N CYS A 317 -11.38 -6.41 11.55
CA CYS A 317 -12.38 -7.47 11.48
C CYS A 317 -12.51 -8.02 10.06
N PRO A 318 -11.58 -8.88 9.63
CA PRO A 318 -11.65 -9.50 8.32
C PRO A 318 -12.86 -10.44 8.23
N PRO A 319 -13.51 -10.57 7.06
CA PRO A 319 -14.61 -11.53 6.88
C PRO A 319 -14.11 -12.98 6.94
N PRO A 320 -14.96 -13.95 7.30
CA PRO A 320 -14.62 -15.38 7.27
C PRO A 320 -14.20 -15.83 5.86
N ARG A 321 -13.12 -16.62 5.77
CA ARG A 321 -12.53 -17.11 4.51
C ARG A 321 -12.86 -18.58 4.27
N PHE A 322 -12.68 -19.03 3.02
CA PHE A 322 -12.92 -20.42 2.57
C PHE A 322 -14.32 -20.93 2.96
N VAL A 323 -15.33 -20.15 2.61
CA VAL A 323 -16.73 -20.49 2.86
C VAL A 323 -17.17 -21.54 1.84
N LEU A 324 -17.55 -22.72 2.32
CA LEU A 324 -17.93 -23.89 1.53
C LEU A 324 -19.31 -24.41 1.93
N SER A 325 -20.01 -25.04 0.98
CA SER A 325 -21.32 -25.68 1.18
C SER A 325 -21.27 -27.15 0.78
N GLU A 326 -21.88 -28.01 1.58
CA GLU A 326 -21.99 -29.44 1.38
C GLU A 326 -23.45 -29.88 1.59
N ALA A 327 -24.10 -30.44 0.58
CA ALA A 327 -25.48 -30.91 0.71
C ALA A 327 -25.51 -32.28 1.41
N GLU A 328 -26.12 -32.33 2.60
CA GLU A 328 -26.29 -33.59 3.36
C GLU A 328 -27.49 -34.39 2.84
N ASN A 329 -28.55 -33.70 2.40
CA ASN A 329 -29.71 -34.29 1.73
C ASN A 329 -30.50 -33.24 0.93
N ALA A 330 -31.61 -33.63 0.30
CA ALA A 330 -32.46 -32.77 -0.50
C ALA A 330 -33.02 -31.53 0.24
N GLN A 331 -32.99 -31.53 1.57
CA GLN A 331 -33.56 -30.46 2.40
C GLN A 331 -32.55 -29.85 3.39
N THR A 332 -31.30 -30.32 3.39
CA THR A 332 -30.30 -29.98 4.40
C THR A 332 -28.95 -29.73 3.75
N VAL A 333 -28.35 -28.59 4.08
CA VAL A 333 -27.00 -28.20 3.66
C VAL A 333 -26.17 -27.87 4.89
N LYS A 334 -24.92 -28.33 4.92
CA LYS A 334 -23.91 -27.93 5.88
C LYS A 334 -23.01 -26.86 5.26
N ILE A 335 -22.81 -25.77 5.98
CA ILE A 335 -21.95 -24.66 5.59
C ILE A 335 -20.74 -24.65 6.52
N ASN A 336 -19.53 -24.67 5.97
CA ASN A 336 -18.27 -24.68 6.70
C ASN A 336 -17.38 -23.50 6.27
N TRP A 337 -16.55 -22.99 7.17
CA TRP A 337 -15.57 -21.93 6.87
C TRP A 337 -14.30 -22.08 7.70
N GLN A 338 -13.25 -21.35 7.32
CA GLN A 338 -12.02 -21.29 8.11
C GLN A 338 -12.28 -20.51 9.41
N MET A 339 -11.85 -21.07 10.54
CA MET A 339 -11.98 -20.40 11.84
C MET A 339 -11.05 -19.19 11.92
N GLY A 340 -11.59 -18.03 12.27
CA GLY A 340 -10.86 -16.78 12.47
C GLY A 340 -11.05 -16.18 13.86
N GLN A 341 -10.49 -14.98 14.08
CA GLN A 341 -10.63 -14.21 15.32
C GLN A 341 -12.00 -13.53 15.42
N HIS A 342 -13.07 -14.33 15.44
CA HIS A 342 -14.46 -13.87 15.60
C HIS A 342 -15.09 -14.45 16.86
N LEU A 343 -15.91 -13.67 17.55
CA LEU A 343 -16.65 -14.07 18.75
C LEU A 343 -17.81 -15.01 18.42
N ARG A 344 -18.45 -14.78 17.28
CA ARG A 344 -19.52 -15.61 16.71
C ARG A 344 -19.74 -15.26 15.24
N TYR A 345 -20.45 -16.15 14.56
CA TYR A 345 -20.76 -16.05 13.15
C TYR A 345 -22.27 -16.01 12.91
N ARG A 346 -22.68 -15.35 11.84
CA ARG A 346 -24.04 -15.33 11.34
C ARG A 346 -24.07 -15.77 9.88
N VAL A 347 -24.61 -16.95 9.63
CA VAL A 347 -24.85 -17.44 8.27
C VAL A 347 -26.18 -16.87 7.80
N GLN A 348 -26.17 -16.22 6.64
CA GLN A 348 -27.39 -15.77 5.97
C GLN A 348 -27.60 -16.54 4.69
N TYR A 349 -28.85 -16.89 4.39
CA TYR A 349 -29.22 -17.56 3.14
C TYR A 349 -30.58 -17.09 2.62
N ARG A 350 -30.79 -17.19 1.31
CA ARG A 350 -32.07 -16.90 0.63
C ARG A 350 -32.20 -17.73 -0.64
N LYS A 351 -33.43 -17.92 -1.14
CA LYS A 351 -33.66 -18.55 -2.44
C LYS A 351 -33.17 -17.61 -3.55
N LYS A 352 -32.49 -18.16 -4.56
CA LYS A 352 -31.95 -17.36 -5.66
C LYS A 352 -33.08 -16.63 -6.40
N GLY A 353 -32.93 -15.32 -6.59
CA GLY A 353 -33.95 -14.45 -7.20
C GLY A 353 -34.88 -13.71 -6.23
N CYS A 354 -34.70 -13.85 -4.90
CA CYS A 354 -35.38 -13.05 -3.87
C CYS A 354 -34.64 -11.71 -3.58
N GLY A 355 -35.34 -10.73 -3.00
CA GLY A 355 -34.84 -9.35 -2.79
C GLY A 355 -33.76 -9.22 -1.70
N GLU A 356 -33.16 -8.03 -1.57
CA GLU A 356 -32.09 -7.76 -0.58
C GLU A 356 -32.54 -7.83 0.88
N ASP A 357 -33.83 -7.73 1.18
CA ASP A 357 -34.38 -7.80 2.54
C ASP A 357 -34.83 -9.22 2.94
N ASP A 358 -34.74 -10.21 2.05
CA ASP A 358 -35.30 -11.55 2.22
C ASP A 358 -34.30 -12.59 2.79
N TRP A 359 -33.27 -12.14 3.53
CA TRP A 359 -32.26 -13.03 4.11
C TRP A 359 -32.76 -13.72 5.39
N PHE A 360 -32.81 -15.05 5.35
CA PHE A 360 -32.87 -15.86 6.57
C PHE A 360 -31.49 -15.92 7.22
N GLY A 361 -31.43 -16.07 8.55
CA GLY A 361 -30.17 -16.04 9.27
C GLY A 361 -30.09 -16.98 10.45
N LEU A 362 -28.94 -17.63 10.62
CA LEU A 362 -28.61 -18.55 11.69
C LEU A 362 -27.33 -18.08 12.38
N TRP A 363 -27.30 -18.16 13.71
CA TRP A 363 -26.10 -17.86 14.48
C TRP A 363 -25.33 -19.15 14.78
N SER A 364 -24.00 -19.10 14.62
CA SER A 364 -23.09 -20.16 15.04
C SER A 364 -21.95 -19.60 15.87
N ARG A 365 -21.43 -20.40 16.81
CA ARG A 365 -20.21 -20.08 17.57
C ARG A 365 -19.02 -20.94 17.13
N THR A 366 -19.27 -21.92 16.27
CA THR A 366 -18.26 -22.78 15.65
C THR A 366 -18.04 -22.33 14.21
N ASN A 367 -17.15 -22.99 13.49
CA ASN A 367 -16.84 -22.72 12.09
C ASN A 367 -17.76 -23.49 11.11
N GLU A 368 -18.92 -23.94 11.59
CA GLU A 368 -19.92 -24.66 10.80
C GLU A 368 -21.35 -24.23 11.17
N ALA A 369 -22.28 -24.36 10.24
CA ALA A 369 -23.71 -24.22 10.46
C ALA A 369 -24.52 -25.09 9.49
N THR A 370 -25.56 -25.75 10.00
CA THR A 370 -26.47 -26.56 9.18
C THR A 370 -27.76 -25.79 8.91
N ILE A 371 -28.10 -25.62 7.64
CA ILE A 371 -29.37 -25.08 7.17
C ILE A 371 -30.31 -26.25 6.86
N ARG A 372 -31.54 -26.21 7.39
CA ARG A 372 -32.54 -27.28 7.27
C ARG A 372 -33.84 -26.74 6.65
N ASN A 373 -34.72 -27.66 6.23
CA ASN A 373 -36.02 -27.36 5.64
C ASN A 373 -35.90 -26.57 4.33
N LEU A 374 -34.91 -26.91 3.51
CA LEU A 374 -34.74 -26.37 2.17
C LEU A 374 -35.65 -27.13 1.18
N GLU A 375 -36.00 -26.49 0.08
CA GLU A 375 -36.72 -27.14 -1.03
C GLU A 375 -35.75 -27.99 -1.83
N ALA A 376 -36.16 -29.19 -2.25
CA ALA A 376 -35.37 -30.08 -3.09
C ALA A 376 -35.13 -29.47 -4.49
N GLY A 377 -34.01 -29.77 -5.13
CA GLY A 377 -33.68 -29.32 -6.49
C GLY A 377 -33.63 -27.80 -6.66
N THR A 378 -33.35 -27.04 -5.60
CA THR A 378 -33.49 -25.58 -5.57
C THR A 378 -32.18 -24.89 -5.26
N THR A 379 -31.86 -23.81 -6.00
CA THR A 379 -30.66 -23.00 -5.79
C THR A 379 -30.88 -21.90 -4.75
N TYR A 380 -29.95 -21.79 -3.81
CA TYR A 380 -29.91 -20.78 -2.76
C TYR A 380 -28.61 -19.97 -2.83
N GLU A 381 -28.69 -18.72 -2.41
CA GLU A 381 -27.55 -17.83 -2.16
C GLU A 381 -27.28 -17.77 -0.66
N PHE A 382 -26.01 -17.74 -0.26
CA PHE A 382 -25.60 -17.65 1.14
C PHE A 382 -24.35 -16.81 1.36
N ARG A 383 -24.17 -16.31 2.58
CA ARG A 383 -22.97 -15.57 3.03
C ARG A 383 -22.74 -15.75 4.52
N VAL A 384 -21.50 -15.68 4.96
CA VAL A 384 -21.12 -15.86 6.38
C VAL A 384 -20.55 -14.56 6.92
N GLY A 385 -21.17 -14.04 7.99
CA GLY A 385 -20.72 -12.83 8.69
C GLY A 385 -19.99 -13.17 9.98
N GLY A 386 -18.82 -12.59 10.23
CA GLY A 386 -18.10 -12.71 11.49
C GLY A 386 -18.23 -11.44 12.36
N GLU A 387 -18.43 -11.60 13.67
CA GLU A 387 -18.42 -10.49 14.63
C GLU A 387 -17.14 -10.53 15.46
N CYS A 388 -16.25 -9.55 15.33
CA CYS A 388 -14.97 -9.52 16.05
C CYS A 388 -15.07 -8.83 17.42
N THR A 389 -15.99 -7.88 17.59
CA THR A 389 -16.22 -7.17 18.87
C THR A 389 -17.70 -7.10 19.20
N PRO A 390 -18.09 -7.07 20.50
CA PRO A 390 -19.49 -7.00 20.87
C PRO A 390 -20.15 -5.73 20.31
N ASN A 391 -21.18 -5.89 19.49
CA ASN A 391 -21.88 -4.80 18.79
C ASN A 391 -21.02 -4.06 17.73
N GLY A 392 -19.88 -4.64 17.32
CA GLY A 392 -18.98 -4.07 16.32
C GLY A 392 -19.51 -4.09 14.88
N GLY A 393 -20.58 -4.85 14.63
CA GLY A 393 -21.09 -5.16 13.30
C GLY A 393 -20.61 -6.53 12.81
N LEU A 394 -21.17 -7.00 11.68
CA LEU A 394 -20.80 -8.27 11.05
C LEU A 394 -20.04 -7.99 9.75
N ALA A 395 -18.84 -8.56 9.61
CA ALA A 395 -18.08 -8.56 8.37
C ALA A 395 -18.48 -9.79 7.54
N TYR A 396 -19.20 -9.60 6.44
CA TYR A 396 -19.71 -10.68 5.59
C TYR A 396 -18.72 -11.09 4.50
N SER A 397 -18.65 -12.40 4.24
CA SER A 397 -18.03 -12.97 3.04
C SER A 397 -18.72 -12.51 1.76
N ALA A 398 -18.13 -12.84 0.61
CA ALA A 398 -18.84 -12.79 -0.67
C ALA A 398 -20.11 -13.67 -0.63
N ILE A 399 -21.04 -13.39 -1.54
CA ILE A 399 -22.23 -14.23 -1.73
C ILE A 399 -21.80 -15.45 -2.53
N HIS A 400 -22.10 -16.63 -1.99
CA HIS A 400 -21.88 -17.93 -2.59
C HIS A 400 -23.22 -18.60 -2.91
N GLU A 401 -23.20 -19.63 -3.76
CA GLU A 401 -24.41 -20.34 -4.18
C GLU A 401 -24.27 -21.85 -3.94
N PHE A 402 -25.38 -22.51 -3.65
CA PHE A 402 -25.49 -23.97 -3.65
C PHE A 402 -26.85 -24.40 -4.19
N THR A 403 -26.93 -25.64 -4.71
CA THR A 403 -28.18 -26.25 -5.16
C THR A 403 -28.44 -27.52 -4.35
N THR A 404 -29.63 -27.64 -3.77
CA THR A 404 -30.04 -28.86 -3.07
C THR A 404 -30.29 -29.99 -4.07
N PRO A 405 -29.91 -31.24 -3.75
CA PRO A 405 -30.28 -32.40 -4.57
C PRO A 405 -31.80 -32.57 -4.67
N THR A 406 -32.25 -33.26 -5.70
CA THR A 406 -33.62 -33.74 -5.84
C THR A 406 -33.86 -34.97 -4.96
N GLU A 407 -35.12 -35.29 -4.67
CA GLU A 407 -35.46 -36.49 -3.89
C GLU A 407 -35.04 -37.78 -4.62
N ASP A 408 -35.11 -37.78 -5.96
CA ASP A 408 -34.69 -38.91 -6.80
C ASP A 408 -33.17 -39.13 -6.78
N GLU A 409 -32.38 -38.04 -6.77
CA GLU A 409 -30.91 -38.12 -6.62
C GLU A 409 -30.52 -38.67 -5.24
N MET A 410 -31.26 -38.33 -4.18
CA MET A 410 -31.00 -38.84 -2.82
C MET A 410 -31.38 -40.30 -2.60
N ALA A 411 -32.32 -40.85 -3.38
CA ALA A 411 -32.67 -42.27 -3.33
C ALA A 411 -31.49 -43.17 -3.74
N TYR A 412 -30.56 -42.62 -4.53
CA TYR A 412 -29.34 -43.30 -4.98
C TYR A 412 -28.22 -43.31 -3.93
N TYR A 413 -28.26 -42.41 -2.95
CA TYR A 413 -27.22 -42.25 -1.92
C TYR A 413 -27.40 -43.16 -0.69
N ASN A 414 -28.51 -43.90 -0.59
CA ASN A 414 -28.80 -44.79 0.53
C ASN A 414 -28.34 -46.24 0.24
N CYS A 415 -27.04 -46.50 0.24
CA CYS A 415 -26.53 -47.88 0.26
C CYS A 415 -26.82 -48.53 1.62
N GLY A 416 -27.64 -49.59 1.67
CA GLY A 416 -27.76 -50.41 2.87
C GLY A 416 -29.02 -51.25 3.09
N ILE A 417 -30.03 -51.25 2.21
CA ILE A 417 -31.18 -52.17 2.32
C ILE A 417 -31.34 -52.89 0.98
N PRO A 418 -31.03 -54.20 0.88
CA PRO A 418 -31.24 -54.95 -0.36
C PRO A 418 -32.74 -55.15 -0.60
N PRO A 419 -33.28 -54.81 -1.78
CA PRO A 419 -34.61 -55.27 -2.18
C PRO A 419 -34.60 -56.78 -2.42
N GLU A 420 -35.70 -57.45 -2.07
CA GLU A 420 -35.88 -58.89 -2.29
C GLU A 420 -36.34 -59.13 -3.73
N VAL A 421 -35.43 -59.62 -4.59
CA VAL A 421 -35.69 -59.88 -6.01
C VAL A 421 -36.23 -61.31 -6.19
N GLU A 422 -37.51 -61.46 -6.56
CA GLU A 422 -38.10 -62.77 -6.89
C GLU A 422 -37.88 -63.12 -8.38
N ILE A 423 -37.07 -64.14 -8.68
CA ILE A 423 -36.82 -64.62 -10.05
C ILE A 423 -37.74 -65.81 -10.37
N ALA A 424 -38.71 -65.60 -11.26
CA ALA A 424 -39.74 -66.59 -11.59
C ALA A 424 -39.26 -67.68 -12.57
N ASN A 425 -38.33 -67.37 -13.48
CA ASN A 425 -37.81 -68.30 -14.49
C ASN A 425 -36.51 -68.98 -13.99
N GLN A 426 -36.47 -70.32 -14.09
CA GLN A 426 -35.35 -71.15 -13.62
C GLN A 426 -34.71 -71.99 -14.75
N ASP A 427 -35.19 -71.83 -15.99
CA ASP A 427 -34.75 -72.62 -17.15
C ASP A 427 -33.34 -72.17 -17.58
N PRO A 428 -32.33 -73.07 -17.60
CA PRO A 428 -30.94 -72.69 -17.81
C PRO A 428 -30.67 -72.19 -19.23
N LEU A 429 -29.91 -71.10 -19.34
CA LEU A 429 -29.43 -70.55 -20.61
C LEU A 429 -28.38 -71.48 -21.22
N LEU A 430 -28.60 -71.95 -22.45
CA LEU A 430 -27.71 -72.93 -23.09
C LEU A 430 -26.31 -72.37 -23.37
N ASN A 431 -26.20 -71.16 -23.93
CA ASN A 431 -24.92 -70.51 -24.20
C ASN A 431 -25.03 -69.02 -23.87
N LEU A 432 -23.95 -68.44 -23.34
CA LEU A 432 -23.80 -67.01 -23.09
C LEU A 432 -22.51 -66.55 -23.80
N GLY A 433 -22.63 -65.51 -24.64
CA GLY A 433 -21.54 -64.98 -25.46
C GLY A 433 -20.76 -63.84 -24.81
N VAL A 434 -19.56 -63.56 -25.33
CA VAL A 434 -18.81 -62.33 -24.99
C VAL A 434 -19.58 -61.11 -25.51
N ASN A 435 -19.63 -60.05 -24.70
CA ASN A 435 -20.45 -58.84 -24.86
C ASN A 435 -21.97 -59.01 -24.68
N GLU A 436 -22.46 -60.20 -24.33
CA GLU A 436 -23.85 -60.35 -23.91
C GLU A 436 -24.05 -59.81 -22.48
N VAL A 437 -25.27 -59.42 -22.17
CA VAL A 437 -25.62 -58.77 -20.90
C VAL A 437 -26.55 -59.67 -20.11
N PHE A 438 -26.20 -59.96 -18.86
CA PHE A 438 -27.10 -60.61 -17.91
C PHE A 438 -27.27 -59.74 -16.66
N THR A 439 -28.33 -59.97 -15.90
CA THR A 439 -28.70 -59.16 -14.74
C THR A 439 -28.46 -59.93 -13.45
N ALA A 440 -27.80 -59.29 -12.49
CA ALA A 440 -27.67 -59.76 -11.11
C ALA A 440 -28.42 -58.79 -10.19
N GLY A 441 -29.68 -59.09 -9.87
CA GLY A 441 -30.59 -58.12 -9.25
C GLY A 441 -30.86 -56.95 -10.19
N ASP A 442 -30.58 -55.73 -9.73
CA ASP A 442 -30.78 -54.49 -10.50
C ASP A 442 -29.55 -54.08 -11.35
N PHE A 443 -28.47 -54.86 -11.31
CA PHE A 443 -27.21 -54.52 -11.98
C PHE A 443 -27.05 -55.29 -13.31
N PRO A 444 -27.02 -54.60 -14.47
CA PRO A 444 -26.68 -55.22 -15.74
C PRO A 444 -25.16 -55.42 -15.84
N ILE A 445 -24.74 -56.67 -16.09
CA ILE A 445 -23.34 -57.08 -16.23
C ILE A 445 -23.08 -57.37 -17.71
N VAL A 446 -22.11 -56.66 -18.29
CA VAL A 446 -21.63 -56.92 -19.65
C VAL A 446 -20.46 -57.91 -19.60
N VAL A 447 -20.64 -59.09 -20.20
CA VAL A 447 -19.65 -60.17 -20.20
C VAL A 447 -18.46 -59.80 -21.08
N GLN A 448 -17.23 -60.03 -20.61
CA GLN A 448 -16.00 -59.80 -21.40
C GLN A 448 -15.19 -61.08 -21.61
N GLU A 449 -15.23 -62.00 -20.65
CA GLU A 449 -14.67 -63.34 -20.80
C GLU A 449 -15.65 -64.34 -20.20
N ILE A 450 -15.80 -65.49 -20.85
CA ILE A 450 -16.73 -66.52 -20.40
C ILE A 450 -16.25 -67.93 -20.75
N SER A 451 -16.48 -68.82 -19.80
CA SER A 451 -16.27 -70.25 -19.87
C SER A 451 -17.47 -70.95 -19.23
N GLY A 452 -17.81 -72.15 -19.68
CA GLY A 452 -19.00 -72.87 -19.23
C GLY A 452 -20.08 -72.99 -20.31
N ASN A 453 -21.08 -73.82 -20.03
CA ASN A 453 -22.14 -74.18 -20.97
C ASN A 453 -23.34 -74.77 -20.18
N ASN A 454 -24.52 -74.81 -20.79
CA ASN A 454 -25.70 -75.49 -20.28
C ASN A 454 -26.15 -74.93 -18.91
N GLY A 455 -26.21 -73.61 -18.80
CA GLY A 455 -26.73 -72.87 -17.66
C GLY A 455 -25.70 -72.38 -16.68
N TYR A 456 -24.50 -72.98 -16.63
CA TYR A 456 -23.44 -72.64 -15.68
C TYR A 456 -22.26 -71.96 -16.37
N PHE A 457 -21.87 -70.79 -15.86
CA PHE A 457 -20.87 -69.93 -16.46
C PHE A 457 -19.88 -69.39 -15.42
N SER A 458 -18.61 -69.27 -15.81
CA SER A 458 -17.54 -68.59 -15.07
C SER A 458 -16.83 -67.62 -16.00
N GLY A 459 -16.36 -66.49 -15.50
CA GLY A 459 -15.73 -65.47 -16.33
C GLY A 459 -15.65 -64.11 -15.63
N TRP A 460 -15.45 -63.07 -16.42
CA TRP A 460 -15.46 -61.69 -15.92
C TRP A 460 -16.21 -60.76 -16.87
N GLY A 461 -16.70 -59.67 -16.30
CA GLY A 461 -17.43 -58.63 -16.99
C GLY A 461 -17.32 -57.30 -16.25
N TYR A 462 -18.17 -56.34 -16.63
CA TYR A 462 -18.26 -55.08 -15.91
C TYR A 462 -19.71 -54.62 -15.73
N ILE A 463 -19.96 -53.90 -14.65
CA ILE A 463 -21.21 -53.17 -14.41
C ILE A 463 -20.98 -51.68 -14.70
N THR A 464 -21.97 -50.99 -15.24
CA THR A 464 -21.91 -49.53 -15.45
C THR A 464 -22.82 -48.85 -14.44
N LEU A 465 -22.33 -47.84 -13.71
CA LEU A 465 -23.13 -47.12 -12.71
C LEU A 465 -24.17 -46.20 -13.40
N PRO A 466 -25.48 -46.37 -13.13
CA PRO A 466 -26.57 -45.58 -13.74
C PRO A 466 -26.49 -44.06 -13.54
N LEU A 467 -25.84 -43.57 -12.47
CA LEU A 467 -25.68 -42.13 -12.21
C LEU A 467 -24.92 -41.40 -13.35
N LEU A 468 -24.14 -42.13 -14.15
CA LEU A 468 -23.32 -41.60 -15.25
C LEU A 468 -23.90 -41.93 -16.63
N GLU A 469 -25.15 -42.42 -16.69
CA GLU A 469 -25.82 -42.74 -17.95
C GLU A 469 -26.14 -41.49 -18.78
N SER A 470 -26.32 -40.33 -18.12
CA SER A 470 -26.53 -39.02 -18.75
C SER A 470 -25.32 -38.50 -19.53
N ILE A 471 -24.13 -39.06 -19.31
CA ILE A 471 -22.88 -38.72 -20.00
C ILE A 471 -22.37 -39.85 -20.92
N LYS A 472 -23.12 -40.95 -21.06
CA LYS A 472 -22.76 -42.12 -21.88
C LYS A 472 -22.47 -41.76 -23.34
N GLU A 473 -23.30 -40.91 -23.96
CA GLU A 473 -23.05 -40.43 -25.32
C GLU A 473 -21.76 -39.60 -25.41
N VAL A 474 -21.43 -38.81 -24.39
CA VAL A 474 -20.22 -37.99 -24.34
C VAL A 474 -18.98 -38.88 -24.18
N VAL A 475 -19.08 -39.95 -23.40
CA VAL A 475 -18.02 -40.94 -23.18
C VAL A 475 -17.78 -41.81 -24.42
N ASP A 476 -18.84 -42.26 -25.09
CA ASP A 476 -18.73 -43.06 -26.31
C ASP A 476 -18.14 -42.23 -27.47
N VAL A 477 -18.52 -40.95 -27.58
CA VAL A 477 -17.90 -40.01 -28.53
C VAL A 477 -16.45 -39.74 -28.17
N ALA A 478 -16.09 -39.56 -26.90
CA ALA A 478 -14.71 -39.36 -26.47
C ALA A 478 -13.84 -40.59 -26.83
N ASN A 479 -14.29 -41.81 -26.53
CA ASN A 479 -13.55 -43.04 -26.83
C ASN A 479 -13.33 -43.27 -28.33
N VAL A 480 -14.31 -42.93 -29.17
CA VAL A 480 -14.20 -43.04 -30.64
C VAL A 480 -13.26 -41.96 -31.20
N VAL A 481 -13.30 -40.75 -30.65
CA VAL A 481 -12.48 -39.61 -31.09
C VAL A 481 -11.03 -39.75 -30.65
N THR A 482 -10.75 -40.37 -29.50
CA THR A 482 -9.39 -40.55 -28.98
C THR A 482 -8.77 -41.90 -29.36
N GLY A 483 -9.44 -42.72 -30.18
CA GLY A 483 -8.96 -44.07 -30.52
C GLY A 483 -8.73 -44.99 -29.31
N GLY A 484 -9.38 -44.71 -28.18
CA GLY A 484 -9.18 -45.41 -26.90
C GLY A 484 -8.18 -44.77 -25.92
N ASP A 485 -7.48 -43.68 -26.27
CA ASP A 485 -6.44 -43.09 -25.41
C ASP A 485 -6.96 -42.40 -24.12
N VAL A 486 -8.21 -41.93 -24.10
CA VAL A 486 -8.82 -41.33 -22.90
C VAL A 486 -9.91 -42.28 -22.40
N ASN A 487 -9.54 -43.18 -21.50
CA ASN A 487 -10.45 -44.19 -20.98
C ASN A 487 -11.32 -43.63 -19.83
N VAL A 488 -12.25 -42.72 -20.16
CA VAL A 488 -13.25 -42.19 -19.20
C VAL A 488 -14.16 -43.32 -18.66
N GLY A 489 -14.22 -44.44 -19.39
CA GLY A 489 -14.81 -45.71 -18.95
C GLY A 489 -14.23 -46.24 -17.63
N LYS A 490 -12.97 -45.92 -17.30
CA LYS A 490 -12.26 -46.36 -16.08
C LYS A 490 -12.94 -45.91 -14.79
N PHE A 491 -13.69 -44.80 -14.82
CA PHE A 491 -14.39 -44.25 -13.64
C PHE A 491 -15.89 -44.58 -13.61
N THR A 492 -16.43 -45.21 -14.66
CA THR A 492 -17.88 -45.48 -14.82
C THR A 492 -18.21 -46.97 -14.77
N ARG A 493 -17.21 -47.85 -14.96
CA ARG A 493 -17.35 -49.30 -15.05
C ARG A 493 -16.62 -49.99 -13.91
N ILE A 494 -17.31 -50.85 -13.17
CA ILE A 494 -16.71 -51.66 -12.09
C ILE A 494 -16.51 -53.08 -12.64
N ARG A 495 -15.28 -53.59 -12.55
CA ARG A 495 -14.95 -54.96 -12.95
C ARG A 495 -15.58 -55.95 -11.96
N VAL A 496 -16.19 -56.99 -12.50
CA VAL A 496 -16.80 -58.07 -11.73
C VAL A 496 -16.35 -59.42 -12.26
N GLU A 497 -16.12 -60.35 -11.36
CA GLU A 497 -15.81 -61.74 -11.64
C GLU A 497 -16.96 -62.61 -11.14
N PHE A 498 -17.19 -63.72 -11.84
CA PHE A 498 -18.20 -64.68 -11.47
C PHE A 498 -17.66 -66.09 -11.72
N ASP A 499 -17.88 -66.98 -10.76
CA ASP A 499 -17.49 -68.38 -10.86
C ASP A 499 -18.70 -69.28 -10.65
N ASN A 500 -18.95 -70.15 -11.63
CA ASN A 500 -19.97 -71.19 -11.62
C ASN A 500 -21.38 -70.64 -11.29
N ILE A 501 -21.74 -69.52 -11.92
CA ILE A 501 -23.05 -68.90 -11.79
C ILE A 501 -24.07 -69.56 -12.72
N LYS A 502 -25.32 -69.67 -12.27
CA LYS A 502 -26.44 -70.17 -13.07
C LYS A 502 -27.26 -69.02 -13.63
N ILE A 503 -27.40 -68.95 -14.95
CA ILE A 503 -28.19 -67.92 -15.64
C ILE A 503 -29.40 -68.56 -16.33
N ASN A 504 -30.59 -67.97 -16.19
CA ASN A 504 -31.79 -68.44 -16.88
C ASN A 504 -31.91 -67.93 -18.32
N THR A 505 -32.88 -68.44 -19.07
CA THR A 505 -33.21 -68.02 -20.43
C THR A 505 -33.67 -66.55 -20.56
N ASP A 506 -33.99 -65.88 -19.46
CA ASP A 506 -34.29 -64.44 -19.40
C ASP A 506 -33.04 -63.60 -19.08
N TYR A 507 -31.85 -64.20 -19.10
CA TYR A 507 -30.57 -63.53 -18.80
C TYR A 507 -30.54 -62.94 -17.37
N GLN A 508 -31.10 -63.66 -16.40
CA GLN A 508 -31.06 -63.31 -14.99
C GLN A 508 -30.25 -64.34 -14.20
N LEU A 509 -29.45 -63.87 -13.24
CA LEU A 509 -28.67 -64.69 -12.32
C LEU A 509 -29.60 -65.42 -11.34
N VAL A 510 -29.70 -66.73 -11.47
CA VAL A 510 -30.58 -67.59 -10.66
C VAL A 510 -29.86 -68.17 -9.44
N GLU A 511 -28.58 -68.50 -9.58
CA GLU A 511 -27.78 -69.18 -8.55
C GLU A 511 -26.30 -68.76 -8.67
N GLY A 512 -25.59 -68.68 -7.55
CA GLY A 512 -24.21 -68.19 -7.50
C GLY A 512 -24.11 -66.70 -7.16
N MET A 513 -22.89 -66.18 -7.09
CA MET A 513 -22.61 -64.80 -6.70
C MET A 513 -21.63 -64.17 -7.67
N VAL A 514 -21.83 -62.88 -7.93
CA VAL A 514 -20.92 -62.04 -8.72
C VAL A 514 -20.13 -61.20 -7.72
N GLU A 515 -18.81 -61.25 -7.81
CA GLU A 515 -17.91 -60.55 -6.91
C GLU A 515 -17.23 -59.38 -7.63
N THR A 516 -17.18 -58.22 -6.99
CA THR A 516 -16.42 -57.07 -7.51
C THR A 516 -14.93 -57.34 -7.33
N SER A 517 -14.14 -57.21 -8.39
CA SER A 517 -12.68 -57.36 -8.32
C SER A 517 -11.99 -56.02 -8.62
N TYR A 518 -10.98 -55.70 -7.81
CA TYR A 518 -10.17 -54.50 -7.99
C TYR A 518 -8.93 -54.85 -8.83
N ASP A 519 -8.92 -54.43 -10.10
CA ASP A 519 -7.78 -54.51 -11.01
C ASP A 519 -7.16 -53.11 -11.15
N PRO A 520 -5.97 -52.84 -10.57
CA PRO A 520 -5.31 -51.54 -10.65
C PRO A 520 -4.90 -51.15 -12.07
N ASP A 521 -4.61 -52.15 -12.91
CA ASP A 521 -3.90 -51.99 -14.19
C ASP A 521 -4.82 -52.25 -15.40
N TRP A 522 -6.00 -52.87 -15.21
CA TRP A 522 -6.97 -53.18 -16.28
C TRP A 522 -6.30 -53.91 -17.47
N SER A 523 -5.42 -54.85 -17.15
CA SER A 523 -4.46 -55.52 -18.04
C SER A 523 -5.05 -56.40 -19.18
N GLY A 524 -6.37 -56.42 -19.35
CA GLY A 524 -7.09 -57.18 -20.39
C GLY A 524 -7.47 -56.37 -21.65
N ILE A 525 -7.18 -55.08 -21.70
CA ILE A 525 -7.35 -54.24 -22.89
C ILE A 525 -5.98 -54.01 -23.53
N VAL A 526 -5.54 -54.96 -24.36
CA VAL A 526 -4.25 -54.95 -25.09
C VAL A 526 -4.25 -53.84 -26.16
N ASP A 527 -3.19 -53.09 -26.49
CA ASP A 527 -1.85 -52.80 -25.93
C ASP A 527 -1.14 -51.82 -26.92
N VAL A 528 0.07 -51.41 -26.54
CA VAL A 528 1.27 -51.05 -27.33
C VAL A 528 1.69 -49.61 -27.13
N ASN A 529 2.14 -49.28 -25.91
CA ASN A 529 3.18 -48.26 -25.67
C ASN A 529 3.93 -48.42 -24.33
N GLU A 530 3.62 -49.43 -23.51
CA GLU A 530 4.33 -49.69 -22.27
C GLU A 530 5.60 -50.52 -22.52
N ALA A 531 6.59 -49.86 -23.11
CA ALA A 531 7.97 -50.36 -23.15
C ALA A 531 8.98 -49.31 -22.64
N ILE A 532 8.52 -48.22 -22.01
CA ILE A 532 9.39 -47.16 -21.44
C ILE A 532 8.95 -46.74 -20.02
N GLU A 533 8.27 -47.59 -19.27
CA GLU A 533 7.99 -47.33 -17.83
C GLU A 533 8.85 -48.13 -16.85
N ASP A 534 9.76 -48.98 -17.34
CA ASP A 534 10.64 -49.79 -16.49
C ASP A 534 11.96 -49.09 -16.06
N ILE A 535 11.96 -47.75 -16.03
CA ILE A 535 12.96 -46.95 -15.30
C ILE A 535 12.24 -45.86 -14.49
N LYS A 536 11.29 -46.25 -13.65
CA LYS A 536 10.82 -45.42 -12.54
C LYS A 536 11.56 -45.82 -11.26
N MET A 537 12.75 -45.26 -11.06
CA MET A 537 13.25 -45.09 -9.70
C MET A 537 12.34 -44.05 -9.04
N THR A 538 11.57 -44.46 -8.05
CA THR A 538 10.61 -43.59 -7.35
C THR A 538 11.35 -42.48 -6.58
N PHE A 539 10.71 -41.30 -6.49
CA PHE A 539 11.18 -40.15 -5.71
C PHE A 539 11.52 -40.53 -4.25
N GLU A 540 10.82 -41.52 -3.69
CA GLU A 540 11.12 -42.10 -2.37
C GLU A 540 12.49 -42.82 -2.33
N GLN A 541 12.89 -43.51 -3.40
CA GLN A 541 14.18 -44.22 -3.50
C GLN A 541 15.37 -43.28 -3.77
N LEU A 542 15.16 -42.13 -4.43
CA LEU A 542 16.17 -41.09 -4.62
C LEU A 542 16.45 -40.32 -3.32
N VAL A 543 15.46 -40.18 -2.45
CA VAL A 543 15.59 -39.54 -1.13
C VAL A 543 16.38 -40.42 -0.15
N GLU A 544 16.34 -41.74 -0.30
CA GLU A 544 17.02 -42.69 0.57
C GLU A 544 18.53 -42.87 0.23
N MET A 545 18.95 -42.60 -1.01
CA MET A 545 20.36 -42.74 -1.43
C MET A 545 21.28 -41.54 -1.13
N LEU A 546 20.73 -40.43 -0.62
CA LEU A 546 21.51 -39.24 -0.22
C LEU A 546 21.59 -39.08 1.30
N SER A 547 21.63 -40.18 2.05
CA SER A 547 22.09 -40.13 3.43
C SER A 547 23.60 -39.85 3.44
N ASN A 548 24.01 -38.63 3.80
CA ASN A 548 25.19 -38.44 4.65
C ASN A 548 25.26 -37.05 5.30
N ILE A 549 25.17 -37.10 6.64
CA ILE A 549 25.88 -36.33 7.67
C ILE A 549 25.44 -34.87 7.89
N GLY A 550 24.88 -34.59 9.08
CA GLY A 550 24.79 -33.25 9.68
C GLY A 550 23.41 -32.81 10.14
N ILE A 551 22.37 -33.03 9.32
CA ILE A 551 21.05 -32.39 9.50
C ILE A 551 20.04 -33.33 10.18
N ASP A 552 19.39 -32.84 11.24
CA ASP A 552 18.40 -33.60 12.02
C ASP A 552 17.12 -33.91 11.22
N SER A 553 16.33 -34.88 11.70
CA SER A 553 15.15 -35.37 10.98
C SER A 553 14.03 -34.34 10.84
N THR A 554 13.93 -33.37 11.75
CA THR A 554 12.87 -32.34 11.77
C THR A 554 13.17 -31.27 10.74
N THR A 555 14.41 -30.77 10.74
CA THR A 555 14.89 -29.80 9.73
C THR A 555 14.80 -30.38 8.31
N ARG A 556 14.99 -31.69 8.15
CA ARG A 556 14.82 -32.38 6.85
C ARG A 556 13.38 -32.37 6.34
N GLU A 557 12.40 -32.57 7.22
CA GLU A 557 10.98 -32.52 6.85
C GLU A 557 10.55 -31.08 6.53
N ASN A 558 11.12 -30.09 7.23
CA ASN A 558 10.85 -28.68 7.00
C ASN A 558 11.48 -28.15 5.70
N ILE A 559 12.70 -28.59 5.35
CA ILE A 559 13.29 -28.34 4.03
C ILE A 559 12.38 -28.90 2.94
N LYS A 560 11.82 -30.09 3.14
CA LYS A 560 10.86 -30.70 2.20
C LYS A 560 9.61 -29.83 2.07
N LYS A 561 8.97 -29.43 3.17
CA LYS A 561 7.79 -28.54 3.15
C LYS A 561 8.05 -27.23 2.40
N LEU A 562 9.18 -26.55 2.68
CA LEU A 562 9.52 -25.30 1.99
C LEU A 562 9.82 -25.53 0.49
N THR A 563 10.46 -26.65 0.15
CA THR A 563 10.67 -27.05 -1.25
C THR A 563 9.33 -27.27 -1.94
N ASP A 564 8.39 -27.96 -1.31
CA ASP A 564 7.06 -28.22 -1.86
C ASP A 564 6.26 -26.91 -2.08
N MET A 565 6.37 -25.93 -1.16
CA MET A 565 5.76 -24.61 -1.32
C MET A 565 6.34 -23.84 -2.52
N LEU A 566 7.66 -23.87 -2.71
CA LEU A 566 8.32 -23.20 -3.84
C LEU A 566 8.04 -23.92 -5.17
N VAL A 567 7.97 -25.25 -5.14
CA VAL A 567 7.54 -26.06 -6.30
C VAL A 567 6.11 -25.73 -6.69
N GLN A 568 5.20 -25.60 -5.72
CA GLN A 568 3.82 -25.22 -5.99
C GLN A 568 3.74 -23.84 -6.66
N GLN A 569 4.50 -22.85 -6.18
CA GLN A 569 4.59 -21.54 -6.84
C GLN A 569 5.16 -21.64 -8.27
N ALA A 570 6.20 -22.44 -8.48
CA ALA A 570 6.77 -22.67 -9.82
C ALA A 570 5.84 -23.46 -10.78
N GLN A 571 4.88 -24.22 -10.24
CA GLN A 571 3.84 -24.91 -11.01
C GLN A 571 2.70 -23.98 -11.44
N GLU A 572 2.41 -22.93 -10.67
CA GLU A 572 1.35 -21.95 -10.96
C GLU A 572 1.71 -21.07 -12.17
N GLU A 573 2.98 -20.70 -12.35
CA GLU A 573 3.50 -20.07 -13.57
C GLU A 573 4.70 -20.84 -14.15
N LEU A 574 4.43 -21.80 -15.05
CA LEU A 574 5.48 -22.49 -15.80
C LEU A 574 6.34 -21.51 -16.60
N PRO A 575 7.66 -21.76 -16.77
CA PRO A 575 8.48 -20.99 -17.70
C PRO A 575 7.80 -20.90 -19.07
N GLN A 576 7.70 -19.68 -19.60
CA GLN A 576 7.00 -19.37 -20.87
C GLN A 576 7.30 -20.38 -22.00
N PRO A 577 8.55 -20.83 -22.23
CA PRO A 577 8.83 -21.79 -23.30
C PRO A 577 8.18 -23.17 -23.11
N ILE A 578 8.02 -23.64 -21.86
CA ILE A 578 7.33 -24.91 -21.57
C ILE A 578 5.82 -24.71 -21.72
N ALA A 579 5.28 -23.60 -21.18
CA ALA A 579 3.88 -23.25 -21.32
C ALA A 579 3.46 -23.09 -22.80
N ASP A 580 4.30 -22.44 -23.61
CA ASP A 580 4.11 -22.27 -25.05
C ASP A 580 4.10 -23.61 -25.79
N LYS A 581 5.00 -24.55 -25.44
CA LYS A 581 5.02 -25.88 -26.06
C LYS A 581 3.73 -26.66 -25.75
N ILE A 582 3.25 -26.60 -24.51
CA ILE A 582 1.98 -27.25 -24.09
C ILE A 582 0.80 -26.59 -24.82
N GLN A 583 0.75 -25.25 -24.87
CA GLN A 583 -0.33 -24.52 -25.54
C GLN A 583 -0.33 -24.78 -27.05
N VAL A 584 0.82 -24.74 -27.70
CA VAL A 584 0.96 -25.03 -29.13
C VAL A 584 0.56 -26.47 -29.45
N ALA A 585 0.96 -27.44 -28.62
CA ALA A 585 0.53 -28.83 -28.79
C ALA A 585 -0.99 -28.97 -28.64
N THR A 586 -1.57 -28.33 -27.63
CA THR A 586 -3.02 -28.30 -27.37
C THR A 586 -3.80 -27.65 -28.52
N ASP A 587 -3.31 -26.52 -29.06
CA ASP A 587 -3.92 -25.82 -30.18
C ASP A 587 -3.84 -26.62 -31.48
N LYS A 588 -2.73 -27.32 -31.72
CA LYS A 588 -2.59 -28.26 -32.84
C LYS A 588 -3.60 -29.42 -32.71
N MET A 589 -3.81 -29.95 -31.50
CA MET A 589 -4.81 -30.99 -31.25
C MET A 589 -6.22 -30.50 -31.54
N ASN A 590 -6.57 -29.29 -31.09
CA ASN A 590 -7.87 -28.67 -31.35
C ASN A 590 -8.09 -28.40 -32.84
N SER A 591 -7.09 -27.86 -33.54
CA SER A 591 -7.14 -27.61 -34.98
C SER A 591 -7.28 -28.90 -35.80
N ALA A 592 -6.54 -29.95 -35.43
CA ALA A 592 -6.65 -31.25 -36.08
C ALA A 592 -8.05 -31.87 -35.87
N LYS A 593 -8.65 -31.68 -34.68
CA LYS A 593 -10.02 -32.10 -34.39
C LYS A 593 -11.06 -31.35 -35.25
N GLU A 594 -10.97 -30.04 -35.35
CA GLU A 594 -11.87 -29.24 -36.19
C GLU A 594 -11.78 -29.60 -37.69
N GLN A 595 -10.57 -29.89 -38.16
CA GLN A 595 -10.33 -30.36 -39.52
C GLN A 595 -10.94 -31.75 -39.75
N TYR A 596 -10.85 -32.64 -38.77
CA TYR A 596 -11.49 -33.94 -38.81
C TYR A 596 -13.02 -33.84 -38.89
N ASP A 597 -13.62 -33.03 -38.03
CA ASP A 597 -15.08 -32.82 -37.99
C ASP A 597 -15.60 -32.24 -39.32
N SER A 598 -14.89 -31.24 -39.87
CA SER A 598 -15.20 -30.63 -41.18
C SER A 598 -15.03 -31.62 -42.35
N ALA A 599 -14.04 -32.51 -42.27
CA ALA A 599 -13.82 -33.56 -43.27
C ALA A 599 -14.96 -34.58 -43.28
N MET A 600 -15.44 -34.95 -42.10
CA MET A 600 -16.54 -35.90 -41.92
C MET A 600 -17.86 -35.34 -42.41
N GLU A 601 -18.16 -34.05 -42.16
CA GLU A 601 -19.35 -33.37 -42.68
C GLU A 601 -19.35 -33.24 -44.21
N SER A 602 -18.17 -33.04 -44.81
CA SER A 602 -18.01 -32.90 -46.26
C SER A 602 -17.83 -34.23 -47.01
N GLY A 603 -17.76 -35.36 -46.31
CA GLY A 603 -17.52 -36.69 -46.89
C GLY A 603 -16.12 -36.87 -47.48
N ASN A 604 -15.15 -36.05 -47.07
CA ASN A 604 -13.78 -36.07 -47.60
C ASN A 604 -12.88 -36.98 -46.75
N GLN A 605 -12.82 -38.25 -47.11
CA GLN A 605 -12.07 -39.28 -46.38
C GLN A 605 -10.55 -39.02 -46.33
N GLU A 606 -10.00 -38.35 -47.35
CA GLU A 606 -8.56 -38.07 -47.43
C GLU A 606 -8.16 -36.99 -46.42
N LEU A 607 -8.97 -35.93 -46.30
CA LEU A 607 -8.80 -34.88 -45.29
C LEU A 607 -8.99 -35.43 -43.87
N ALA A 608 -9.94 -36.36 -43.69
CA ALA A 608 -10.18 -37.01 -42.39
C ALA A 608 -9.00 -37.88 -41.93
N ASN A 609 -8.33 -38.56 -42.86
CA ASN A 609 -7.13 -39.34 -42.56
C ASN A 609 -5.93 -38.44 -42.23
N GLN A 610 -5.77 -37.31 -42.95
CA GLN A 610 -4.71 -36.35 -42.67
C GLN A 610 -4.88 -35.72 -41.27
N ALA A 611 -6.10 -35.31 -40.92
CA ALA A 611 -6.41 -34.75 -39.61
C ALA A 611 -6.12 -35.73 -38.44
N LYS A 612 -6.32 -37.04 -38.65
CA LYS A 612 -5.94 -38.06 -37.66
C LYS A 612 -4.44 -38.17 -37.44
N GLU A 613 -3.64 -38.11 -38.50
CA GLU A 613 -2.18 -38.11 -38.39
C GLU A 613 -1.67 -36.83 -37.72
N ASP A 614 -2.27 -35.68 -38.04
CA ASP A 614 -1.91 -34.39 -37.42
C ASP A 614 -2.27 -34.38 -35.92
N PHE A 615 -3.41 -34.98 -35.53
CA PHE A 615 -3.78 -35.15 -34.13
C PHE A 615 -2.80 -36.05 -33.37
N LYS A 616 -2.38 -37.17 -33.98
CA LYS A 616 -1.39 -38.09 -33.40
C LYS A 616 -0.02 -37.45 -33.25
N ALA A 617 0.39 -36.62 -34.21
CA ALA A 617 1.62 -35.83 -34.11
C ALA A 617 1.53 -34.81 -32.96
N ALA A 618 0.41 -34.09 -32.84
CA ALA A 618 0.19 -33.12 -31.77
C ALA A 618 0.14 -33.77 -30.37
N GLN A 619 -0.41 -34.99 -30.26
CA GLN A 619 -0.40 -35.76 -29.02
C GLN A 619 1.02 -36.18 -28.60
N ASN A 620 1.88 -36.54 -29.56
CA ASN A 620 3.29 -36.81 -29.27
C ASN A 620 4.03 -35.54 -28.85
N ASP A 621 3.77 -34.41 -29.49
CA ASP A 621 4.31 -33.09 -29.07
C ASP A 621 3.90 -32.76 -27.63
N LEU A 622 2.63 -33.04 -27.25
CA LEU A 622 2.14 -32.83 -25.88
C LEU A 622 2.86 -33.72 -24.87
N LYS A 623 3.02 -35.02 -25.16
CA LYS A 623 3.76 -35.96 -24.29
C LYS A 623 5.21 -35.52 -24.08
N VAL A 624 5.86 -35.00 -25.12
CA VAL A 624 7.23 -34.47 -25.02
C VAL A 624 7.25 -33.20 -24.15
N ALA A 625 6.29 -32.30 -24.32
CA ALA A 625 6.19 -31.08 -23.52
C ALA A 625 5.87 -31.36 -22.03
N GLU A 626 5.00 -32.33 -21.76
CA GLU A 626 4.70 -32.80 -20.40
C GLU A 626 5.92 -33.45 -19.74
N LYS A 627 6.68 -34.24 -20.50
CA LYS A 627 7.95 -34.80 -20.01
C LYS A 627 8.99 -33.72 -19.70
N GLU A 628 9.13 -32.71 -20.57
CA GLU A 628 10.05 -31.59 -20.32
C GLU A 628 9.64 -30.78 -19.09
N LYS A 629 8.33 -30.60 -18.87
CA LYS A 629 7.79 -30.01 -17.64
C LYS A 629 8.19 -30.82 -16.42
N ASP A 630 7.98 -32.13 -16.43
CA ASP A 630 8.28 -33.00 -15.29
C ASP A 630 9.79 -33.04 -14.99
N ASP A 631 10.62 -33.16 -16.04
CA ASP A 631 12.08 -33.10 -15.93
C ASP A 631 12.55 -31.75 -15.34
N PHE A 632 11.89 -30.64 -15.71
CA PHE A 632 12.17 -29.32 -15.14
C PHE A 632 11.78 -29.21 -13.67
N ILE A 633 10.59 -29.69 -13.30
CA ILE A 633 10.11 -29.65 -11.90
C ILE A 633 11.03 -30.49 -11.00
N ASP A 634 11.48 -31.65 -11.47
CA ASP A 634 12.45 -32.49 -10.76
C ASP A 634 13.81 -31.79 -10.59
N ALA A 635 14.29 -31.12 -11.65
CA ALA A 635 15.52 -30.34 -11.59
C ALA A 635 15.40 -29.18 -10.61
N TYR A 636 14.30 -28.42 -10.67
CA TYR A 636 13.98 -27.30 -9.79
C TYR A 636 13.95 -27.73 -8.33
N ALA A 637 13.13 -28.73 -7.99
CA ALA A 637 12.98 -29.26 -6.64
C ALA A 637 14.34 -29.73 -6.09
N SER A 638 15.13 -30.41 -6.92
CA SER A 638 16.46 -30.86 -6.50
C SER A 638 17.44 -29.71 -6.28
N ILE A 639 17.42 -28.64 -7.08
CA ILE A 639 18.32 -27.50 -6.92
C ILE A 639 17.96 -26.72 -5.66
N ILE A 640 16.68 -26.43 -5.44
CA ILE A 640 16.19 -25.72 -4.25
C ILE A 640 16.53 -26.50 -2.97
N LYS A 641 16.24 -27.81 -2.96
CA LYS A 641 16.54 -28.68 -1.82
C LYS A 641 18.02 -28.70 -1.47
N GLU A 642 18.91 -28.83 -2.46
CA GLU A 642 20.35 -28.84 -2.21
C GLU A 642 20.89 -27.45 -1.82
N ALA A 643 20.30 -26.37 -2.35
CA ALA A 643 20.63 -25.01 -1.92
C ALA A 643 20.27 -24.76 -0.44
N LEU A 644 19.07 -25.17 -0.01
CA LEU A 644 18.63 -25.07 1.39
C LEU A 644 19.48 -25.93 2.33
N LYS A 645 19.88 -27.14 1.90
CA LYS A 645 20.83 -27.96 2.66
C LYS A 645 22.18 -27.28 2.83
N GLU A 646 22.69 -26.62 1.78
CA GLU A 646 23.96 -25.91 1.84
C GLU A 646 23.87 -24.69 2.76
N ILE A 647 22.73 -23.99 2.83
CA ILE A 647 22.49 -22.91 3.82
C ILE A 647 22.62 -23.45 5.24
N VAL A 648 21.94 -24.56 5.55
CA VAL A 648 22.00 -25.17 6.88
C VAL A 648 23.42 -25.62 7.20
N ARG A 649 24.11 -26.25 6.23
CA ARG A 649 25.50 -26.70 6.40
C ARG A 649 26.47 -25.53 6.64
N GLU A 650 26.33 -24.45 5.88
CA GLU A 650 27.15 -23.23 6.07
C GLU A 650 26.83 -22.51 7.38
N SER A 651 25.59 -22.57 7.87
CA SER A 651 25.24 -22.04 9.18
C SER A 651 25.93 -22.83 10.31
N ASP A 652 25.89 -24.15 10.24
CA ASP A 652 26.50 -25.03 11.26
C ASP A 652 28.03 -24.91 11.26
N ASP A 653 28.67 -24.86 10.08
CA ASP A 653 30.13 -24.70 9.95
C ASP A 653 30.62 -23.34 10.51
N ASN A 654 29.80 -22.29 10.43
CA ASN A 654 30.17 -20.95 10.91
C ASN A 654 29.72 -20.63 12.34
N LEU A 655 29.04 -21.55 13.04
CA LEU A 655 28.59 -21.31 14.42
C LEU A 655 29.78 -21.20 15.40
N ASP A 656 30.82 -22.00 15.19
CA ASP A 656 32.04 -22.00 16.01
C ASP A 656 32.98 -20.81 15.70
N ASP A 657 33.07 -20.39 14.44
CA ASP A 657 33.94 -19.27 14.00
C ASP A 657 33.26 -17.90 14.18
N GLY A 658 31.95 -17.76 13.96
CA GLY A 658 31.22 -16.49 14.11
C GLY A 658 31.14 -15.99 15.55
N LEU A 659 30.92 -16.91 16.51
CA LEU A 659 30.94 -16.61 17.95
C LEU A 659 32.34 -16.24 18.47
N THR A 660 33.42 -16.70 17.82
CA THR A 660 34.80 -16.38 18.22
C THR A 660 35.39 -15.17 17.47
N GLN A 661 34.90 -14.87 16.27
CA GLN A 661 35.40 -13.78 15.42
C GLN A 661 34.60 -12.47 15.58
N TYR A 662 33.30 -12.56 15.90
CA TYR A 662 32.40 -11.39 16.01
C TYR A 662 31.52 -11.43 17.28
N GLY A 663 31.80 -12.36 18.21
CA GLY A 663 31.05 -12.54 19.45
C GLY A 663 31.32 -11.45 20.48
N GLU A 664 30.22 -10.92 21.02
CA GLU A 664 30.09 -9.90 22.07
C GLU A 664 30.73 -8.55 21.73
N GLU A 665 29.94 -7.64 21.14
CA GLU A 665 29.95 -6.26 21.64
C GLU A 665 29.46 -6.28 23.10
N ASN A 666 30.31 -6.82 23.98
CA ASN A 666 30.39 -6.28 25.32
C ASN A 666 30.79 -4.82 25.14
N MET A 667 29.94 -3.90 25.60
CA MET A 667 30.46 -2.63 26.09
C MET A 667 31.54 -2.96 27.12
N VAL A 668 32.80 -3.00 26.70
CA VAL A 668 33.93 -3.02 27.61
C VAL A 668 34.01 -1.62 28.19
N VAL A 669 33.24 -1.39 29.26
CA VAL A 669 33.59 -0.37 30.24
C VAL A 669 34.92 -0.85 30.83
N LYS A 670 36.03 -0.29 30.36
CA LYS A 670 37.31 -0.43 31.06
C LYS A 670 37.15 0.24 32.41
N GLY A 671 36.84 -0.57 33.43
CA GLY A 671 36.74 -0.11 34.80
C GLY A 671 38.04 0.54 35.25
N THR A 672 37.97 1.82 35.64
CA THR A 672 38.78 2.27 36.76
C THR A 672 38.17 1.63 38.01
N GLY A 673 38.92 0.73 38.65
CA GLY A 673 38.43 -0.15 39.71
C GLY A 673 38.08 0.56 41.02
N GLU A 674 36.99 1.33 41.03
CA GLU A 674 36.32 1.77 42.25
C GLU A 674 34.80 1.64 42.08
N ASN A 675 34.16 0.98 43.04
CA ASN A 675 32.69 0.94 43.12
C ASN A 675 32.20 2.33 43.52
N LEU A 676 31.56 3.05 42.60
CA LEU A 676 30.86 4.30 42.88
C LEU A 676 29.35 4.05 42.88
N GLU A 677 28.73 4.24 44.04
CA GLU A 677 27.27 4.39 44.14
C GLU A 677 26.88 5.74 43.54
N LEU A 678 26.16 5.71 42.41
CA LEU A 678 25.73 6.91 41.71
C LEU A 678 24.46 7.48 42.34
N THR A 679 24.48 8.76 42.70
CA THR A 679 23.27 9.51 43.09
C THR A 679 22.80 10.38 41.92
N SER A 680 21.57 10.92 41.99
CA SER A 680 20.90 11.64 40.90
C SER A 680 21.64 12.89 40.37
N THR A 681 22.75 13.27 41.00
CA THR A 681 23.59 14.41 40.62
C THR A 681 24.69 14.05 39.61
N ASP A 682 24.96 12.75 39.40
CA ASP A 682 26.08 12.27 38.57
C ASP A 682 25.69 12.02 37.09
N LEU A 683 24.39 12.08 36.77
CA LEU A 683 23.85 11.92 35.40
C LEU A 683 24.27 13.04 34.43
N GLY A 684 24.71 14.18 34.94
CA GLY A 684 25.11 15.33 34.13
C GLY A 684 26.49 15.21 33.47
N GLN A 685 27.31 14.23 33.85
CA GLN A 685 28.67 14.07 33.29
C GLN A 685 28.76 13.05 32.14
N LEU A 686 27.72 12.24 31.91
CA LEU A 686 27.68 11.26 30.81
C LEU A 686 27.54 11.88 29.42
N SER A 687 27.05 13.12 29.30
CA SER A 687 26.90 13.79 27.99
C SER A 687 28.22 14.21 27.36
N THR A 688 29.32 14.20 28.11
CA THR A 688 30.64 14.64 27.61
C THR A 688 31.47 13.46 27.06
N ALA A 689 31.10 12.21 27.36
CA ALA A 689 31.79 11.01 26.90
C ALA A 689 31.26 10.43 25.58
N LEU A 690 30.10 10.92 25.11
CA LEU A 690 29.49 10.50 23.85
C LEU A 690 29.64 11.63 22.82
N GLN A 691 30.85 11.81 22.29
CA GLN A 691 31.02 12.49 21.00
C GLN A 691 31.13 11.43 19.90
N PRO A 692 30.49 11.61 18.74
CA PRO A 692 30.65 10.69 17.63
C PRO A 692 32.07 10.85 17.06
N GLU A 693 32.91 9.83 17.23
CA GLU A 693 34.14 9.72 16.44
C GLU A 693 33.75 9.47 14.98
N THR A 694 34.24 10.32 14.08
CA THR A 694 34.18 10.07 12.64
C THR A 694 35.11 8.90 12.31
N TYR A 695 34.56 7.69 12.25
CA TYR A 695 35.29 6.54 11.72
C TYR A 695 35.47 6.71 10.20
N SER A 696 36.73 6.73 9.75
CA SER A 696 37.03 6.37 8.36
C SER A 696 37.03 4.85 8.29
N THR A 697 35.91 4.26 7.86
CA THR A 697 35.81 2.81 7.63
C THR A 697 36.78 2.42 6.53
N ASN A 698 37.74 1.55 6.84
CA ASN A 698 38.62 0.96 5.83
C ASN A 698 37.85 -0.13 5.07
N GLU A 699 38.26 -0.43 3.84
CA GLU A 699 37.64 -1.46 2.97
C GLU A 699 37.58 -2.84 3.65
N GLN A 700 38.54 -3.14 4.52
CA GLN A 700 38.61 -4.38 5.29
C GLN A 700 37.55 -4.46 6.42
N ASP A 701 37.16 -3.33 7.00
CA ASP A 701 36.10 -3.24 8.02
C ASP A 701 34.71 -3.37 7.39
N LEU A 702 34.55 -2.84 6.17
CA LEU A 702 33.33 -3.01 5.37
C LEU A 702 33.14 -4.47 4.95
N THR A 703 34.21 -5.14 4.48
CA THR A 703 34.15 -6.57 4.13
C THR A 703 33.78 -7.42 5.36
N GLY A 704 34.36 -7.15 6.53
CA GLY A 704 34.01 -7.85 7.76
C GLY A 704 32.55 -7.62 8.19
N HIS A 705 32.01 -6.42 7.99
CA HIS A 705 30.61 -6.13 8.24
C HIS A 705 29.66 -6.90 7.30
N PHE A 706 29.96 -6.96 6.00
CA PHE A 706 29.15 -7.73 5.05
C PHE A 706 29.22 -9.24 5.31
N GLU A 707 30.37 -9.77 5.72
CA GLU A 707 30.51 -11.17 6.13
C GLU A 707 29.69 -11.48 7.39
N TYR A 708 29.64 -10.55 8.34
CA TYR A 708 28.80 -10.67 9.55
C TYR A 708 27.30 -10.63 9.24
N GLU A 709 26.85 -9.70 8.40
CA GLU A 709 25.43 -9.65 7.97
C GLU A 709 25.02 -10.91 7.20
N ARG A 710 25.90 -11.41 6.32
CA ARG A 710 25.67 -12.67 5.60
C ARG A 710 25.57 -13.85 6.56
N TRP A 711 26.43 -13.91 7.57
CA TRP A 711 26.39 -14.95 8.60
C TRP A 711 25.09 -14.92 9.41
N MET A 712 24.65 -13.73 9.86
CA MET A 712 23.40 -13.59 10.58
C MET A 712 22.21 -14.09 9.76
N MET A 713 22.20 -13.81 8.46
CA MET A 713 21.13 -14.26 7.58
C MET A 713 21.11 -15.77 7.36
N LEU A 714 22.30 -16.38 7.15
CA LEU A 714 22.43 -17.84 7.08
C LEU A 714 21.86 -18.50 8.35
N ASN A 715 22.23 -17.98 9.52
CA ASN A 715 21.76 -18.49 10.80
C ASN A 715 20.25 -18.27 11.01
N PHE A 716 19.71 -17.13 10.58
CA PHE A 716 18.28 -16.86 10.62
C PHE A 716 17.49 -17.89 9.80
N ILE A 717 17.92 -18.17 8.57
CA ILE A 717 17.26 -19.14 7.70
C ILE A 717 17.38 -20.55 8.30
N ALA A 718 18.57 -20.95 8.72
CA ALA A 718 18.81 -22.27 9.31
C ALA A 718 17.99 -22.49 10.58
N THR A 719 17.90 -21.49 11.46
CA THR A 719 17.12 -21.56 12.72
C THR A 719 15.63 -21.67 12.44
N ASN A 720 15.10 -20.91 11.47
CA ASN A 720 13.69 -20.97 11.13
C ASN A 720 13.28 -22.31 10.51
N LEU A 721 14.18 -22.95 9.74
CA LEU A 721 13.99 -24.31 9.21
C LEU A 721 13.94 -25.40 10.30
N GLN A 722 14.36 -25.11 11.53
CA GLN A 722 14.25 -26.07 12.65
C GLN A 722 12.82 -26.18 13.21
N THR A 723 11.90 -25.26 12.84
CA THR A 723 10.53 -25.23 13.37
C THR A 723 9.48 -25.15 12.25
N ASP A 724 8.29 -25.70 12.48
CA ASP A 724 7.17 -25.61 11.53
C ASP A 724 6.71 -24.16 11.31
N GLU A 725 6.66 -23.36 12.38
CA GLU A 725 6.25 -21.95 12.35
C GLU A 725 7.26 -21.09 11.57
N GLY A 726 8.55 -21.23 11.86
CA GLY A 726 9.62 -20.53 11.12
C GLY A 726 9.71 -20.94 9.65
N THR A 727 9.42 -22.21 9.33
CA THR A 727 9.37 -22.69 7.94
C THR A 727 8.22 -22.02 7.17
N HIS A 728 7.06 -21.84 7.80
CA HIS A 728 5.96 -21.07 7.23
C HIS A 728 6.31 -19.59 7.06
N GLU A 729 7.03 -18.99 8.01
CA GLU A 729 7.50 -17.60 7.92
C GLU A 729 8.47 -17.39 6.75
N LEU A 730 9.42 -18.32 6.56
CA LEU A 730 10.30 -18.34 5.39
C LEU A 730 9.51 -18.53 4.08
N GLY A 731 8.50 -19.39 4.09
CA GLY A 731 7.61 -19.59 2.95
C GLY A 731 6.85 -18.31 2.57
N ASN A 732 6.38 -17.54 3.56
CA ASN A 732 5.75 -16.24 3.34
C ASN A 732 6.76 -15.19 2.83
N LEU A 733 7.97 -15.16 3.39
CA LEU A 733 9.03 -14.28 2.90
C LEU A 733 9.40 -14.62 1.45
N LEU A 734 9.33 -15.88 1.03
CA LEU A 734 9.61 -16.31 -0.34
C LEU A 734 8.36 -16.37 -1.23
N GLU A 735 7.22 -15.82 -0.80
CA GLU A 735 6.01 -15.75 -1.61
C GLU A 735 6.27 -14.99 -2.93
N ASN A 736 5.83 -15.57 -4.04
CA ASN A 736 6.07 -15.13 -5.45
C ASN A 736 7.54 -15.18 -5.91
N GLU A 737 8.46 -15.66 -5.08
CA GLU A 737 9.88 -15.82 -5.47
C GLU A 737 10.13 -17.19 -6.11
N GLY A 738 9.28 -18.18 -5.82
CA GLY A 738 9.32 -19.50 -6.46
C GLY A 738 9.21 -19.42 -7.98
N GLU A 739 8.35 -18.53 -8.49
CA GLU A 739 8.16 -18.23 -9.92
C GLU A 739 9.44 -17.66 -10.56
N LYS A 740 10.02 -16.62 -9.94
CA LYS A 740 11.24 -15.97 -10.44
C LYS A 740 12.44 -16.92 -10.43
N LEU A 741 12.57 -17.70 -9.38
CA LEU A 741 13.58 -18.75 -9.28
C LEU A 741 13.35 -19.84 -10.35
N GLY A 742 12.09 -20.18 -10.65
CA GLY A 742 11.73 -21.13 -11.70
C GLY A 742 12.22 -20.67 -13.07
N VAL A 743 11.93 -19.42 -13.44
CA VAL A 743 12.40 -18.81 -14.69
C VAL A 743 13.93 -18.70 -14.73
N TYR A 744 14.55 -18.31 -13.62
CA TYR A 744 16.02 -18.20 -13.52
C TYR A 744 16.70 -19.56 -13.74
N ILE A 745 16.26 -20.59 -13.01
CA ILE A 745 16.80 -21.95 -13.10
C ILE A 745 16.60 -22.51 -14.51
N TYR A 746 15.42 -22.31 -15.11
CA TYR A 746 15.13 -22.75 -16.47
C TYR A 746 16.12 -22.15 -17.48
N ASN A 747 16.28 -20.82 -17.48
CA ASN A 747 17.17 -20.13 -18.42
C ASN A 747 18.63 -20.58 -18.26
N ARG A 748 19.10 -20.78 -17.02
CA ARG A 748 20.47 -21.23 -16.76
C ARG A 748 20.70 -22.68 -17.19
N LEU A 749 19.71 -23.55 -17.03
CA LEU A 749 19.79 -24.93 -17.54
C LEU A 749 19.86 -24.96 -19.08
N GLU A 750 19.08 -24.11 -19.76
CA GLU A 750 19.15 -23.94 -21.22
C GLU A 750 20.51 -23.39 -21.69
N GLU A 751 21.14 -22.51 -20.89
CA GLU A 751 22.51 -22.01 -21.13
C GLU A 751 23.60 -23.07 -20.86
N GLY A 752 23.22 -24.26 -20.40
CA GLY A 752 24.15 -25.36 -20.09
C GLY A 752 24.86 -25.21 -18.74
N ALA A 753 24.30 -24.44 -17.80
CA ALA A 753 24.83 -24.34 -16.45
C ALA A 753 24.84 -25.71 -15.75
N LYS A 754 25.93 -25.99 -15.01
CA LYS A 754 26.00 -27.23 -14.23
C LYS A 754 25.15 -27.08 -12.98
N LYS A 755 24.48 -28.17 -12.59
CA LYS A 755 23.67 -28.25 -11.36
C LYS A 755 24.38 -27.73 -10.10
N LYS A 756 25.70 -27.98 -9.97
CA LYS A 756 26.50 -27.50 -8.84
C LYS A 756 26.61 -25.96 -8.78
N ASP A 757 26.76 -25.34 -9.95
CA ASP A 757 26.88 -23.88 -10.04
C ASP A 757 25.52 -23.24 -9.73
N LEU A 758 24.45 -23.83 -10.26
CA LEU A 758 23.07 -23.44 -9.97
C LEU A 758 22.69 -23.54 -8.49
N ILE A 759 23.11 -24.61 -7.79
CA ILE A 759 22.89 -24.74 -6.34
C ILE A 759 23.53 -23.56 -5.60
N THR A 760 24.72 -23.12 -6.02
CA THR A 760 25.41 -21.99 -5.39
C THR A 760 24.73 -20.66 -5.72
N GLU A 761 24.35 -20.43 -6.98
CA GLU A 761 23.64 -19.23 -7.43
C GLU A 761 22.27 -19.09 -6.73
N VAL A 762 21.48 -20.17 -6.69
CA VAL A 762 20.14 -20.18 -6.07
C VAL A 762 20.23 -19.99 -4.55
N LYS A 763 21.24 -20.58 -3.91
CA LYS A 763 21.52 -20.35 -2.49
C LYS A 763 21.71 -18.86 -2.19
N GLU A 764 22.58 -18.17 -2.94
CA GLU A 764 22.82 -16.74 -2.72
C GLU A 764 21.55 -15.90 -3.01
N LEU A 765 20.79 -16.24 -4.05
CA LEU A 765 19.52 -15.57 -4.36
C LEU A 765 18.50 -15.70 -3.23
N ILE A 766 18.39 -16.88 -2.59
CA ILE A 766 17.50 -17.08 -1.44
C ILE A 766 17.94 -16.20 -0.27
N ILE A 767 19.24 -16.16 0.03
CA ILE A 767 19.80 -15.34 1.12
C ILE A 767 19.56 -13.85 0.85
N GLU A 768 19.87 -13.37 -0.35
CA GLU A 768 19.68 -11.98 -0.75
C GLU A 768 18.22 -11.57 -0.67
N THR A 769 17.31 -12.38 -1.22
CA THR A 769 15.87 -12.09 -1.22
C THR A 769 15.29 -11.98 0.19
N ILE A 770 15.69 -12.89 1.08
CA ILE A 770 15.27 -12.84 2.49
C ILE A 770 15.88 -11.62 3.18
N THR A 771 17.15 -11.31 2.90
CA THR A 771 17.82 -10.11 3.43
C THR A 771 17.11 -8.83 3.02
N GLU A 772 16.77 -8.69 1.74
CA GLU A 772 16.07 -7.51 1.23
C GLU A 772 14.69 -7.36 1.86
N LYS A 773 13.90 -8.44 1.93
CA LYS A 773 12.55 -8.41 2.52
C LYS A 773 12.59 -8.10 4.02
N ILE A 774 13.58 -8.61 4.75
CA ILE A 774 13.80 -8.26 6.16
C ILE A 774 14.25 -6.79 6.28
N ALA A 775 15.20 -6.32 5.47
CA ALA A 775 15.67 -4.93 5.51
C ALA A 775 14.59 -3.92 5.11
N LEU A 776 13.69 -4.28 4.19
CA LEU A 776 12.48 -3.52 3.86
C LEU A 776 11.53 -3.46 5.06
N SER A 777 11.36 -4.58 5.77
CA SER A 777 10.57 -4.61 7.00
C SER A 777 11.17 -3.73 8.10
N THR A 778 12.50 -3.70 8.28
CA THR A 778 13.17 -2.88 9.30
C THR A 778 13.30 -1.40 8.93
N LYS A 779 13.40 -1.03 7.64
CA LYS A 779 13.36 0.38 7.20
C LYS A 779 11.95 1.00 7.22
N LEU A 780 10.93 0.16 7.40
CA LEU A 780 9.54 0.56 7.64
C LEU A 780 9.21 0.79 9.13
N PHE A 781 10.18 0.59 10.04
CA PHE A 781 10.17 0.97 11.46
C PHE A 781 11.12 2.15 11.72
#